data_AF-A0AAV7E137-F1
#
_entry.id   AF-A0AAV7E137-F1
#
_cell.length_a   1.000
_cell.length_b   1.000
_cell.length_c   1.000
_cell.angle_alpha   90.00
_cell.angle_beta   90.00
_cell.angle_gamma   90.00
#
_symmetry.space_group_name_H-M   'P 1'
#
loop_
_entity.id
_entity.type
_entity.pdbx_description
1 polymer ?
#
loop_
_entity_poly.entity_id
_entity_poly.type
_entity_poly.pdbx_seq_one_letter_code
_entity_poly.pdbx_strand_id
1 'polypeptide(L)'
;MASRKPGLLALFDVDGTLTAPRKAVTPNMLEFMKKLREVVTVGVVGGSDLVKISEQLGRTVIKDYDYVFSENGLVAHREGKLIGTQSLKMFLGEEKLKEFINFTLHYIADLDIPIKRGTFIEFRSGMINVSPIGRNCSQEERDEFEKYDKVHNVRSKMVSVLREKFAHLNLTFSIGGQISFDVFPQGWDKTYCLRFLEEFDEIHFFGDKTYKGGNDYEIYESERTVGHTVTSPEDTAAQCTALFLSKPTGVGALSPLLFSFASGGETYCFCREIQAYSVQQNPLPLKFKPSTLRFCVSKPNLSRLKICCLLGTLWTPARQVLKILEWNATCSVKCATPVTMVAVPVFDLDDFSGHSKELVEACEKWGCFRVINHKIPESLLSEMKSIARSFFDRPEEIKRRNSGGPSGTGYVSGISDYPTFEALGLFDTADDDAVDTFCSELDATPQEREVLKSYGKKLQELASEIGGKIEEGLGLSCGLLKGWTCQLRLNKYHFTEDTVGFMGIPPHTDPGFLTLLKEDDAVGGLQFLDASGSFVDVDPLPGSLLLQLGDIAEVWSNGRFRNLPHRVVCDEGATRFSVVMFVLAPPKGMAIEAPPELVGPEGRRLYRPFEYEEIRNIRQSEKYRAGGAVPLFAADRATDGAT
;
A
#
# COMPACT_ATOMS: atom_id res chain seq x y z
N MET A 1 21.43 19.55 21.38
CA MET A 1 20.65 18.31 21.10
C MET A 1 21.46 17.17 21.67
N ALA A 2 20.82 16.13 22.23
CA ALA A 2 21.54 14.91 22.55
C ALA A 2 22.01 14.30 21.22
N SER A 3 23.28 13.94 21.11
CA SER A 3 23.75 13.12 19.99
C SER A 3 23.27 11.69 20.20
N ARG A 4 22.76 11.03 19.15
CA ARG A 4 22.49 9.59 19.18
C ARG A 4 23.71 8.84 19.76
N LYS A 5 23.47 7.89 20.66
CA LYS A 5 24.53 6.99 21.14
C LYS A 5 25.02 6.14 19.94
N PRO A 6 26.28 6.27 19.48
CA PRO A 6 26.79 5.41 18.41
C PRO A 6 26.87 3.96 18.90
N GLY A 7 26.68 2.99 18.00
CA GLY A 7 26.71 1.56 18.32
C GLY A 7 25.46 1.00 19.01
N LEU A 8 24.48 1.85 19.37
CA LEU A 8 23.26 1.45 20.09
C LEU A 8 22.01 1.45 19.19
N LEU A 9 21.24 0.36 19.27
CA LEU A 9 19.95 0.17 18.60
C LEU A 9 18.86 -0.23 19.60
N ALA A 10 17.68 0.35 19.45
CA ALA A 10 16.44 -0.17 20.03
C ALA A 10 15.58 -0.76 18.90
N LEU A 11 15.34 -2.07 18.96
CA LEU A 11 14.63 -2.87 17.97
C LEU A 11 13.31 -3.37 18.55
N PHE A 12 12.21 -3.17 17.84
CA PHE A 12 10.87 -3.44 18.35
C PHE A 12 10.13 -4.45 17.48
N ASP A 13 9.47 -5.43 18.09
CA ASP A 13 8.28 -6.01 17.48
C ASP A 13 7.18 -4.94 17.26
N VAL A 14 6.20 -5.23 16.41
CA VAL A 14 5.07 -4.34 16.11
C VAL A 14 3.84 -4.65 16.97
N ASP A 15 3.45 -5.92 17.07
CA ASP A 15 2.03 -6.32 17.17
C ASP A 15 1.68 -6.88 18.57
N GLY A 16 1.36 -5.96 19.49
CA GLY A 16 1.37 -6.15 20.94
C GLY A 16 2.43 -5.29 21.63
N THR A 17 3.48 -4.94 20.89
CA THR A 17 4.68 -4.23 21.36
C THR A 17 4.62 -2.71 21.13
N LEU A 18 4.33 -2.27 19.90
CA LEU A 18 4.15 -0.84 19.56
C LEU A 18 2.68 -0.47 19.32
N THR A 19 1.87 -1.44 18.91
CA THR A 19 0.41 -1.29 18.77
C THR A 19 -0.32 -2.29 19.66
N ALA A 20 -1.60 -2.05 19.94
CA ALA A 20 -2.46 -3.15 20.35
C ALA A 20 -2.57 -4.19 19.20
N PRO A 21 -2.78 -5.49 19.50
CA PRO A 21 -2.80 -6.53 18.47
C PRO A 21 -3.78 -6.24 17.33
N ARG A 22 -3.28 -6.24 16.09
CA ARG A 22 -4.01 -5.91 14.85
C ARG A 22 -4.71 -4.55 14.86
N LYS A 23 -4.14 -3.57 15.56
CA LYS A 23 -4.62 -2.17 15.56
C LYS A 23 -3.54 -1.23 15.05
N ALA A 24 -3.98 -0.06 14.57
CA ALA A 24 -3.09 1.04 14.26
C ALA A 24 -2.44 1.60 15.54
N VAL A 25 -1.23 2.12 15.38
CA VAL A 25 -0.46 2.82 16.40
C VAL A 25 -1.19 4.08 16.88
N THR A 26 -1.08 4.39 18.17
CA THR A 26 -1.69 5.61 18.71
C THR A 26 -0.84 6.84 18.35
N PRO A 27 -1.45 8.04 18.20
CA PRO A 27 -0.69 9.28 18.00
C PRO A 27 0.36 9.54 19.09
N ASN A 28 0.04 9.18 20.34
CA ASN A 28 0.95 9.29 21.48
C ASN A 28 2.19 8.39 21.31
N MET A 29 2.02 7.15 20.83
CA MET A 29 3.13 6.26 20.54
C MET A 29 3.97 6.76 19.36
N LEU A 30 3.35 7.27 18.29
CA LEU A 30 4.10 7.88 17.18
C LEU A 30 4.95 9.08 17.63
N GLU A 31 4.43 9.93 18.51
CA GLU A 31 5.20 11.05 19.07
C GLU A 31 6.32 10.55 20.01
N PHE A 32 6.07 9.47 20.76
CA PHE A 32 7.07 8.83 21.59
C PHE A 32 8.23 8.24 20.76
N MET A 33 7.94 7.46 19.72
CA MET A 33 8.96 6.86 18.86
C MET A 33 9.81 7.92 18.14
N LYS A 34 9.21 9.05 17.75
CA LYS A 34 9.94 10.21 17.21
C LYS A 34 10.93 10.78 18.22
N LYS A 35 10.53 10.97 19.48
CA LYS A 35 11.43 11.43 20.57
C LYS A 35 12.53 10.41 20.89
N LEU A 36 12.21 9.12 20.87
CA LEU A 36 13.19 8.04 21.08
C LEU A 36 14.26 8.04 19.98
N ARG A 37 13.85 8.24 18.72
CA ARG A 37 14.71 8.30 17.54
C ARG A 37 15.70 9.47 17.52
N GLU A 38 15.51 10.49 18.37
CA GLU A 38 16.49 11.55 18.59
C GLU A 38 17.71 11.10 19.42
N VAL A 39 17.56 10.10 20.31
CA VAL A 39 18.60 9.69 21.27
C VAL A 39 19.24 8.32 20.98
N VAL A 40 18.52 7.44 20.30
CA VAL A 40 18.97 6.09 19.92
C VAL A 40 18.55 5.79 18.48
N THR A 41 19.26 4.86 17.82
CA THR A 41 18.81 4.32 16.53
C THR A 41 17.57 3.45 16.77
N VAL A 42 16.54 3.56 15.94
CA VAL A 42 15.29 2.82 16.13
C VAL A 42 15.00 1.93 14.93
N GLY A 43 14.83 0.62 15.18
CA GLY A 43 14.41 -0.36 14.19
C GLY A 43 13.08 -1.02 14.57
N VAL A 44 12.32 -1.49 13.58
CA VAL A 44 11.13 -2.34 13.80
C VAL A 44 11.24 -3.65 13.02
N VAL A 45 10.77 -4.76 13.61
CA VAL A 45 10.79 -6.10 13.00
C VAL A 45 9.45 -6.82 13.19
N GLY A 46 8.79 -7.15 12.08
CA GLY A 46 7.52 -7.88 12.06
C GLY A 46 7.56 -9.11 11.17
N GLY A 47 6.86 -10.17 11.56
CA GLY A 47 6.66 -11.36 10.70
C GLY A 47 5.67 -11.14 9.55
N SER A 48 4.99 -10.00 9.54
CA SER A 48 4.07 -9.57 8.49
C SER A 48 4.80 -8.91 7.32
N ASP A 49 4.17 -8.91 6.16
CA ASP A 49 4.56 -8.08 5.01
C ASP A 49 4.57 -6.58 5.33
N LEU A 50 5.28 -5.80 4.50
CA LEU A 50 5.44 -4.35 4.71
C LEU A 50 4.10 -3.59 4.66
N VAL A 51 3.10 -4.09 3.94
CA VAL A 51 1.77 -3.45 3.85
C VAL A 51 1.11 -3.48 5.23
N LYS A 52 1.03 -4.65 5.88
CA LYS A 52 0.49 -4.77 7.25
C LYS A 52 1.29 -3.96 8.27
N ILE A 53 2.63 -3.96 8.19
CA ILE A 53 3.45 -3.11 9.07
C ILE A 53 3.12 -1.63 8.86
N SER A 54 2.82 -1.21 7.63
CA SER A 54 2.43 0.16 7.28
C SER A 54 0.98 0.50 7.68
N GLU A 55 0.06 -0.46 7.65
CA GLU A 55 -1.30 -0.33 8.21
C GLU A 55 -1.24 -0.07 9.73
N GLN A 56 -0.30 -0.72 10.42
CA GLN A 56 -0.13 -0.60 11.86
C GLN A 56 0.67 0.65 12.27
N LEU A 57 1.81 0.92 11.65
CA LEU A 57 2.74 2.00 12.05
C LEU A 57 2.62 3.28 11.21
N GLY A 58 1.80 3.29 10.17
CA GLY A 58 1.62 4.40 9.23
C GLY A 58 2.43 4.22 7.94
N ARG A 59 1.93 4.80 6.84
CA ARG A 59 2.50 4.65 5.48
C ARG A 59 3.96 5.10 5.35
N THR A 60 4.39 6.03 6.20
CA THR A 60 5.74 6.56 6.22
C THR A 60 6.73 5.72 7.04
N VAL A 61 6.34 4.53 7.52
CA VAL A 61 7.14 3.65 8.39
C VAL A 61 8.61 3.49 7.93
N ILE A 62 8.86 3.25 6.65
CA ILE A 62 10.22 3.10 6.08
C ILE A 62 11.11 4.33 6.25
N LYS A 63 10.52 5.53 6.43
CA LYS A 63 11.19 6.82 6.66
C LYS A 63 11.11 7.26 8.13
N ASP A 64 10.08 6.84 8.87
CA ASP A 64 9.85 7.18 10.28
C ASP A 64 10.79 6.44 11.25
N TYR A 65 11.25 5.25 10.87
CA TYR A 65 12.24 4.45 11.60
C TYR A 65 13.59 4.42 10.86
N ASP A 66 14.68 4.14 11.56
CA ASP A 66 16.00 4.03 10.92
C ASP A 66 16.17 2.68 10.21
N TYR A 67 15.53 1.62 10.72
CA TYR A 67 15.44 0.29 10.09
C TYR A 67 14.00 -0.23 10.12
N VAL A 68 13.57 -0.90 9.04
CA VAL A 68 12.27 -1.57 8.96
C VAL A 68 12.46 -2.96 8.34
N PHE A 69 12.13 -3.99 9.12
CA PHE A 69 12.26 -5.39 8.76
C PHE A 69 10.88 -6.03 8.67
N SER A 70 10.37 -6.19 7.45
CA SER A 70 9.16 -6.97 7.17
C SER A 70 9.52 -8.42 6.86
N GLU A 71 8.57 -9.32 7.08
CA GLU A 71 8.73 -10.76 6.91
C GLU A 71 9.96 -11.30 7.67
N ASN A 72 10.04 -10.99 8.97
CA ASN A 72 11.17 -11.29 9.86
C ASN A 72 12.51 -10.64 9.45
N GLY A 73 12.52 -9.76 8.45
CA GLY A 73 13.73 -9.15 7.88
C GLY A 73 14.16 -9.75 6.54
N LEU A 74 13.36 -10.63 5.93
CA LEU A 74 13.57 -11.05 4.53
C LEU A 74 13.45 -9.87 3.57
N VAL A 75 12.64 -8.86 3.91
CA VAL A 75 12.61 -7.55 3.26
C VAL A 75 13.05 -6.51 4.28
N ALA A 76 14.21 -5.92 4.04
CA ALA A 76 14.93 -5.05 4.97
C ALA A 76 15.15 -3.66 4.37
N HIS A 77 14.69 -2.62 5.07
CA HIS A 77 14.90 -1.22 4.73
C HIS A 77 15.75 -0.51 5.79
N ARG A 78 16.58 0.44 5.34
CA ARG A 78 17.33 1.37 6.18
C ARG A 78 17.19 2.78 5.63
N GLU A 79 16.80 3.73 6.47
CA GLU A 79 16.60 5.15 6.13
C GLU A 79 15.79 5.36 4.83
N GLY A 80 14.70 4.60 4.66
CA GLY A 80 13.82 4.65 3.50
C GLY A 80 14.32 3.92 2.25
N LYS A 81 15.45 3.22 2.30
CA LYS A 81 16.03 2.46 1.16
C LYS A 81 16.02 0.96 1.42
N LEU A 82 15.69 0.17 0.41
CA LEU A 82 15.82 -1.28 0.46
C LEU A 82 17.32 -1.66 0.55
N ILE A 83 17.69 -2.42 1.57
CA ILE A 83 19.05 -2.94 1.80
C ILE A 83 19.15 -4.46 1.67
N GLY A 84 18.03 -5.17 1.65
CA GLY A 84 17.98 -6.61 1.43
C GLY A 84 16.58 -7.06 1.04
N THR A 85 16.50 -7.95 0.07
CA THR A 85 15.29 -8.73 -0.23
C THR A 85 15.69 -10.18 -0.46
N GLN A 86 14.90 -11.11 0.07
CA GLN A 86 15.10 -12.54 -0.09
C GLN A 86 13.74 -13.25 -0.17
N SER A 87 13.67 -14.31 -0.98
CA SER A 87 12.49 -15.17 -1.06
C SER A 87 12.88 -16.64 -1.00
N LEU A 88 11.94 -17.50 -0.57
CA LEU A 88 12.14 -18.93 -0.50
C LEU A 88 12.57 -19.53 -1.85
N LYS A 89 11.99 -19.01 -2.94
CA LYS A 89 12.32 -19.37 -4.33
C LYS A 89 13.75 -19.00 -4.71
N MET A 90 14.21 -17.81 -4.34
CA MET A 90 15.59 -17.39 -4.57
C MET A 90 16.60 -18.20 -3.74
N PHE A 91 16.23 -18.62 -2.52
CA PHE A 91 17.11 -19.37 -1.62
C PHE A 91 17.21 -20.86 -1.96
N LEU A 92 16.09 -21.54 -2.20
CA LEU A 92 16.07 -22.98 -2.50
C LEU A 92 16.25 -23.30 -3.98
N GLY A 93 15.75 -22.44 -4.87
CA GLY A 93 15.66 -22.70 -6.31
C GLY A 93 14.54 -23.69 -6.67
N GLU A 94 14.11 -23.63 -7.94
CA GLU A 94 12.96 -24.39 -8.45
C GLU A 94 13.11 -25.91 -8.31
N GLU A 95 14.30 -26.47 -8.53
CA GLU A 95 14.48 -27.94 -8.48
C GLU A 95 14.20 -28.51 -7.09
N LYS A 96 14.69 -27.85 -6.03
CA LYS A 96 14.47 -28.29 -4.63
C LYS A 96 13.03 -28.02 -4.19
N LEU A 97 12.44 -26.90 -4.62
CA LEU A 97 11.03 -26.62 -4.40
C LEU A 97 10.14 -27.67 -5.05
N LYS A 98 10.38 -28.01 -6.33
CA LYS A 98 9.66 -29.05 -7.07
C LYS A 98 9.78 -30.42 -6.39
N GLU A 99 10.96 -30.81 -5.91
CA GLU A 99 11.11 -32.05 -5.11
C GLU A 99 10.25 -32.01 -3.84
N PHE A 100 10.32 -30.91 -3.08
CA PHE A 100 9.54 -30.72 -1.86
C PHE A 100 8.03 -30.77 -2.09
N ILE A 101 7.54 -30.04 -3.09
CA ILE A 101 6.13 -29.99 -3.50
C ILE A 101 5.64 -31.37 -3.90
N ASN A 102 6.35 -32.05 -4.82
CA ASN A 102 5.91 -33.34 -5.36
C ASN A 102 5.81 -34.39 -4.25
N PHE A 103 6.84 -34.52 -3.40
CA PHE A 103 6.80 -35.44 -2.27
C PHE A 103 5.67 -35.11 -1.29
N THR A 104 5.49 -33.82 -0.97
CA THR A 104 4.44 -33.37 -0.04
C THR A 104 3.05 -33.64 -0.59
N LEU A 105 2.79 -33.39 -1.87
CA LEU A 105 1.50 -33.65 -2.51
C LEU A 105 1.21 -35.15 -2.65
N HIS A 106 2.20 -35.98 -2.97
CA HIS A 106 2.04 -37.44 -2.95
C HIS A 106 1.70 -37.95 -1.54
N TYR A 107 2.43 -37.49 -0.52
CA TYR A 107 2.13 -37.84 0.87
C TYR A 107 0.72 -37.42 1.28
N ILE A 108 0.28 -36.21 0.90
CA ILE A 108 -1.10 -35.75 1.17
C ILE A 108 -2.13 -36.59 0.41
N ALA A 109 -1.88 -36.98 -0.84
CA ALA A 109 -2.82 -37.81 -1.60
C ALA A 109 -3.12 -39.14 -0.89
N ASP A 110 -2.08 -39.77 -0.34
CA ASP A 110 -2.14 -41.06 0.36
C ASP A 110 -2.64 -40.96 1.82
N LEU A 111 -2.82 -39.76 2.39
CA LEU A 111 -3.34 -39.59 3.76
C LEU A 111 -4.80 -40.04 3.87
N ASP A 112 -5.08 -41.03 4.73
CA ASP A 112 -6.45 -41.33 5.16
C ASP A 112 -6.90 -40.33 6.23
N ILE A 113 -7.67 -39.33 5.82
CA ILE A 113 -8.28 -38.30 6.66
C ILE A 113 -9.72 -38.04 6.19
N PRO A 114 -10.65 -37.60 7.06
CA PRO A 114 -12.09 -37.60 6.76
C PRO A 114 -12.47 -36.83 5.49
N ILE A 115 -11.78 -35.72 5.20
CA ILE A 115 -12.05 -34.83 4.08
C ILE A 115 -10.77 -34.17 3.58
N LYS A 116 -10.78 -33.79 2.29
CA LYS A 116 -9.74 -32.99 1.61
C LYS A 116 -10.39 -31.90 0.76
N ARG A 117 -9.82 -30.68 0.74
CA ARG A 117 -10.42 -29.46 0.16
C ARG A 117 -9.38 -28.50 -0.45
N GLY A 118 -9.22 -28.54 -1.77
CA GLY A 118 -8.55 -27.48 -2.56
C GLY A 118 -7.05 -27.31 -2.29
N THR A 119 -6.64 -26.17 -1.76
CA THR A 119 -5.23 -25.74 -1.70
C THR A 119 -4.48 -26.40 -0.53
N PHE A 120 -3.66 -27.40 -0.82
CA PHE A 120 -2.85 -28.14 0.17
C PHE A 120 -1.49 -27.49 0.47
N ILE A 121 -0.95 -26.72 -0.47
CA ILE A 121 0.34 -26.03 -0.39
C ILE A 121 0.10 -24.57 -0.81
N GLU A 122 0.37 -23.63 0.10
CA GLU A 122 0.27 -22.19 -0.14
C GLU A 122 1.67 -21.58 -0.08
N PHE A 123 2.10 -20.93 -1.16
CA PHE A 123 3.35 -20.18 -1.21
C PHE A 123 3.19 -18.80 -0.57
N ARG A 124 4.21 -18.39 0.18
CA ARG A 124 4.44 -17.02 0.65
C ARG A 124 5.90 -16.66 0.35
N SER A 125 6.23 -15.37 0.32
CA SER A 125 7.58 -14.88 -0.01
C SER A 125 8.67 -15.56 0.84
N GLY A 126 8.47 -15.67 2.16
CA GLY A 126 9.40 -16.35 3.08
C GLY A 126 9.18 -17.83 3.39
N MET A 127 8.03 -18.44 3.05
CA MET A 127 7.64 -19.74 3.59
C MET A 127 6.63 -20.49 2.72
N ILE A 128 6.48 -21.79 2.96
CA ILE A 128 5.36 -22.61 2.45
C ILE A 128 4.45 -22.98 3.62
N ASN A 129 3.15 -22.72 3.52
CA ASN A 129 2.16 -23.27 4.45
C ASN A 129 1.59 -24.57 3.86
N VAL A 130 1.67 -25.67 4.62
CA VAL A 130 1.18 -27.00 4.22
C VAL A 130 -0.05 -27.36 5.05
N SER A 131 -1.18 -27.60 4.39
CA SER A 131 -2.45 -28.01 5.01
C SER A 131 -2.85 -29.41 4.54
N PRO A 132 -2.82 -30.46 5.39
CA PRO A 132 -3.18 -31.82 4.97
C PRO A 132 -4.64 -31.96 4.53
N ILE A 133 -5.57 -31.27 5.21
CA ILE A 133 -6.98 -31.14 4.80
C ILE A 133 -7.16 -30.21 3.59
N GLY A 134 -6.18 -29.34 3.29
CA GLY A 134 -6.33 -28.25 2.33
C GLY A 134 -7.01 -27.02 2.94
N ARG A 135 -6.91 -25.86 2.30
CA ARG A 135 -7.34 -24.57 2.87
C ARG A 135 -8.76 -24.15 2.50
N ASN A 136 -9.36 -24.76 1.47
CA ASN A 136 -10.71 -24.45 0.97
C ASN A 136 -11.82 -25.17 1.76
N CYS A 137 -11.59 -25.44 3.04
CA CYS A 137 -12.53 -26.06 3.97
C CYS A 137 -13.29 -25.01 4.79
N SER A 138 -14.55 -25.32 5.14
CA SER A 138 -15.40 -24.47 6.00
C SER A 138 -14.85 -24.40 7.44
N GLN A 139 -15.38 -23.50 8.28
CA GLN A 139 -14.91 -23.41 9.67
C GLN A 139 -15.28 -24.66 10.48
N GLU A 140 -16.43 -25.27 10.21
CA GLU A 140 -16.85 -26.54 10.81
C GLU A 140 -15.88 -27.68 10.42
N GLU A 141 -15.52 -27.78 9.14
CA GLU A 141 -14.55 -28.74 8.63
C GLU A 141 -13.15 -28.56 9.26
N ARG A 142 -12.76 -27.31 9.58
CA ARG A 142 -11.51 -26.99 10.28
C ARG A 142 -11.54 -27.43 11.74
N ASP A 143 -12.64 -27.15 12.44
CA ASP A 143 -12.85 -27.55 13.84
C ASP A 143 -12.89 -29.07 14.00
N GLU A 144 -13.47 -29.78 13.03
CA GLU A 144 -13.47 -31.24 12.99
C GLU A 144 -12.08 -31.81 12.70
N PHE A 145 -11.36 -31.25 11.73
CA PHE A 145 -9.97 -31.65 11.45
C PHE A 145 -9.03 -31.40 12.63
N GLU A 146 -9.19 -30.30 13.36
CA GLU A 146 -8.37 -30.03 14.55
C GLU A 146 -8.57 -31.08 15.64
N LYS A 147 -9.83 -31.47 15.89
CA LYS A 147 -10.18 -32.55 16.84
C LYS A 147 -9.60 -33.89 16.36
N TYR A 148 -9.71 -34.18 15.07
CA TYR A 148 -9.14 -35.37 14.46
C TYR A 148 -7.61 -35.41 14.58
N ASP A 149 -6.93 -34.32 14.23
CA ASP A 149 -5.47 -34.18 14.29
C ASP A 149 -4.94 -34.29 15.73
N LYS A 150 -5.64 -33.76 16.73
CA LYS A 150 -5.29 -33.93 18.16
C LYS A 150 -5.29 -35.39 18.61
N VAL A 151 -6.11 -36.25 18.00
CA VAL A 151 -6.17 -37.70 18.30
C VAL A 151 -5.19 -38.48 17.42
N HIS A 152 -5.23 -38.26 16.10
CA HIS A 152 -4.51 -39.05 15.11
C HIS A 152 -3.08 -38.54 14.83
N ASN A 153 -2.73 -37.35 15.30
CA ASN A 153 -1.42 -36.70 15.17
C ASN A 153 -0.94 -36.56 13.71
N VAL A 154 -1.85 -36.20 12.80
CA VAL A 154 -1.62 -36.17 11.34
C VAL A 154 -0.49 -35.21 10.99
N ARG A 155 -0.58 -33.95 11.43
CA ARG A 155 0.43 -32.91 11.16
C ARG A 155 1.78 -33.27 11.77
N SER A 156 1.80 -33.76 13.01
CA SER A 156 3.06 -34.14 13.68
C SER A 156 3.77 -35.32 13.01
N LYS A 157 3.03 -36.33 12.55
CA LYS A 157 3.58 -37.46 11.79
C LYS A 157 4.13 -36.99 10.44
N MET A 158 3.34 -36.18 9.72
CA MET A 158 3.74 -35.63 8.42
C MET A 158 5.01 -34.76 8.53
N VAL A 159 5.08 -33.87 9.51
CA VAL A 159 6.27 -33.06 9.80
C VAL A 159 7.48 -33.92 10.12
N SER A 160 7.32 -35.03 10.86
CA SER A 160 8.43 -35.95 11.12
C SER A 160 8.99 -36.56 9.82
N VAL A 161 8.12 -37.04 8.93
CA VAL A 161 8.53 -37.62 7.64
C VAL A 161 9.18 -36.58 6.72
N LEU A 162 8.60 -35.38 6.62
CA LEU A 162 9.17 -34.30 5.81
C LEU A 162 10.53 -33.83 6.36
N ARG A 163 10.69 -33.73 7.68
CA ARG A 163 11.95 -33.34 8.32
C ARG A 163 13.07 -34.34 8.07
N GLU A 164 12.76 -35.63 8.07
CA GLU A 164 13.73 -36.69 7.72
C GLU A 164 14.09 -36.64 6.22
N LYS A 165 13.07 -36.65 5.33
CA LYS A 165 13.25 -36.62 3.87
C LYS A 165 14.02 -35.39 3.39
N PHE A 166 13.76 -34.22 3.98
CA PHE A 166 14.33 -32.93 3.59
C PHE A 166 15.35 -32.37 4.60
N ALA A 167 15.95 -33.23 5.42
CA ALA A 167 17.02 -32.84 6.36
C ALA A 167 18.16 -32.07 5.65
N HIS A 168 18.50 -32.48 4.42
CA HIS A 168 19.52 -31.85 3.58
C HIS A 168 19.18 -30.43 3.09
N LEU A 169 17.96 -29.94 3.30
CA LEU A 169 17.51 -28.59 2.96
C LEU A 169 17.56 -27.61 4.14
N ASN A 170 17.88 -28.07 5.36
CA ASN A 170 17.86 -27.28 6.60
C ASN A 170 16.56 -26.49 6.79
N LEU A 171 15.41 -27.16 6.57
CA LEU A 171 14.08 -26.59 6.76
C LEU A 171 13.60 -26.74 8.20
N THR A 172 13.07 -25.66 8.75
CA THR A 172 12.30 -25.60 9.98
C THR A 172 10.83 -25.84 9.66
N PHE A 173 10.14 -26.56 10.54
CA PHE A 173 8.73 -26.92 10.41
C PHE A 173 8.02 -26.52 11.70
N SER A 174 7.14 -25.53 11.62
CA SER A 174 6.39 -24.99 12.76
C SER A 174 4.92 -25.35 12.67
N ILE A 175 4.42 -26.16 13.62
CA ILE A 175 3.00 -26.53 13.69
C ILE A 175 2.25 -25.41 14.41
N GLY A 176 1.71 -24.49 13.63
CA GLY A 176 0.89 -23.35 14.10
C GLY A 176 -0.53 -23.38 13.53
N GLY A 177 -1.46 -22.77 14.26
CA GLY A 177 -2.86 -22.67 13.84
C GLY A 177 -3.60 -24.02 13.81
N GLN A 178 -4.78 -24.00 13.19
CA GLN A 178 -5.78 -25.06 13.34
C GLN A 178 -5.57 -26.28 12.40
N ILE A 179 -5.21 -26.03 11.14
CA ILE A 179 -5.25 -27.05 10.07
C ILE A 179 -3.92 -27.30 9.35
N SER A 180 -2.92 -26.43 9.52
CA SER A 180 -1.69 -26.45 8.73
C SER A 180 -0.43 -26.37 9.60
N PHE A 181 0.72 -26.31 8.95
CA PHE A 181 2.03 -25.98 9.53
C PHE A 181 2.85 -25.18 8.50
N ASP A 182 3.75 -24.33 9.00
CA ASP A 182 4.63 -23.50 8.16
C ASP A 182 6.00 -24.17 7.99
N VAL A 183 6.58 -24.01 6.80
CA VAL A 183 7.88 -24.58 6.39
C VAL A 183 8.75 -23.47 5.82
N PHE A 184 9.90 -23.23 6.44
CA PHE A 184 10.82 -22.15 6.10
C PHE A 184 12.26 -22.56 6.43
N PRO A 185 13.30 -21.98 5.82
CA PRO A 185 14.69 -22.28 6.13
C PRO A 185 15.05 -21.92 7.57
N GLN A 186 15.97 -22.66 8.18
CA GLN A 186 16.46 -22.37 9.52
C GLN A 186 17.01 -20.93 9.63
N GLY A 187 16.64 -20.23 10.71
CA GLY A 187 17.03 -18.83 10.95
C GLY A 187 16.25 -17.80 10.14
N TRP A 188 15.10 -18.16 9.56
CA TRP A 188 14.16 -17.21 8.92
C TRP A 188 13.02 -16.78 9.86
N ASP A 189 13.17 -17.06 11.16
CA ASP A 189 12.51 -16.33 12.25
C ASP A 189 13.08 -14.91 12.39
N LYS A 190 12.63 -14.14 13.40
CA LYS A 190 13.01 -12.73 13.58
C LYS A 190 14.53 -12.52 13.74
N THR A 191 15.31 -13.52 14.13
CA THR A 191 16.79 -13.40 14.17
C THR A 191 17.39 -13.09 12.80
N TYR A 192 16.70 -13.36 11.69
CA TYR A 192 17.16 -13.04 10.34
C TYR A 192 17.54 -11.56 10.19
N CYS A 193 16.79 -10.63 10.79
CA CYS A 193 17.09 -9.20 10.69
C CYS A 193 18.45 -8.79 11.27
N LEU A 194 18.99 -9.56 12.25
CA LEU A 194 20.24 -9.24 12.96
C LEU A 194 21.46 -9.21 12.02
N ARG A 195 21.39 -9.88 10.87
CA ARG A 195 22.43 -9.88 9.83
C ARG A 195 22.63 -8.54 9.12
N PHE A 196 21.67 -7.63 9.25
CA PHE A 196 21.73 -6.26 8.73
C PHE A 196 22.12 -5.24 9.81
N LEU A 197 22.50 -5.73 11.00
CA LEU A 197 22.72 -4.97 12.22
C LEU A 197 24.09 -5.31 12.85
N GLU A 198 25.05 -5.75 12.04
CA GLU A 198 26.41 -6.11 12.48
C GLU A 198 27.19 -4.90 13.02
N GLU A 199 26.85 -3.68 12.59
CA GLU A 199 27.49 -2.43 13.03
C GLU A 199 27.08 -1.94 14.42
N PHE A 200 26.15 -2.63 15.09
CA PHE A 200 25.72 -2.30 16.45
C PHE A 200 26.43 -3.20 17.48
N ASP A 201 26.98 -2.54 18.50
CA ASP A 201 27.62 -3.16 19.66
C ASP A 201 26.57 -3.65 20.67
N GLU A 202 25.44 -2.94 20.78
CA GLU A 202 24.36 -3.21 21.74
C GLU A 202 22.98 -3.03 21.06
N ILE A 203 22.18 -4.09 21.06
CA ILE A 203 20.83 -4.12 20.47
C ILE A 203 19.82 -4.47 21.58
N HIS A 204 18.99 -3.53 22.00
CA HIS A 204 17.86 -3.83 22.86
C HIS A 204 16.67 -4.30 22.02
N PHE A 205 16.18 -5.51 22.24
CA PHE A 205 15.00 -6.04 21.55
C PHE A 205 13.78 -6.03 22.49
N PHE A 206 12.65 -5.48 22.02
CA PHE A 206 11.39 -5.43 22.76
C PHE A 206 10.31 -6.27 22.06
N GLY A 207 9.61 -7.15 22.78
CA GLY A 207 8.56 -8.01 22.23
C GLY A 207 7.55 -8.53 23.27
N ASP A 208 6.33 -8.88 22.82
CA ASP A 208 5.23 -9.32 23.69
C ASP A 208 5.21 -10.86 23.90
N LYS A 209 5.59 -11.64 22.89
CA LYS A 209 5.53 -13.12 22.91
C LYS A 209 6.92 -13.74 23.03
N THR A 210 7.63 -13.34 24.07
CA THR A 210 9.01 -13.77 24.42
C THR A 210 9.06 -15.06 25.23
N TYR A 211 7.93 -15.75 25.44
CA TYR A 211 7.91 -17.08 26.05
C TYR A 211 8.31 -18.15 25.03
N LYS A 212 8.83 -19.29 25.51
CA LYS A 212 9.28 -20.40 24.63
C LYS A 212 8.17 -20.87 23.67
N GLY A 213 8.39 -20.68 22.37
CA GLY A 213 7.42 -21.00 21.30
C GLY A 213 6.49 -19.84 20.91
N GLY A 214 6.65 -18.65 21.50
CA GLY A 214 6.13 -17.40 20.96
C GLY A 214 7.06 -16.84 19.87
N ASN A 215 6.54 -16.01 18.97
CA ASN A 215 7.25 -15.53 17.76
C ASN A 215 8.34 -14.48 18.02
N ASP A 216 8.59 -14.10 19.26
CA ASP A 216 9.69 -13.22 19.66
C ASP A 216 10.81 -13.98 20.38
N TYR A 217 10.59 -15.25 20.73
CA TYR A 217 11.47 -16.02 21.61
C TYR A 217 12.90 -16.14 21.06
N GLU A 218 13.05 -16.47 19.78
CA GLU A 218 14.35 -16.72 19.16
C GLU A 218 15.22 -15.45 19.08
N ILE A 219 14.60 -14.27 18.87
CA ILE A 219 15.31 -12.98 18.87
C ILE A 219 15.50 -12.41 20.27
N TYR A 220 14.63 -12.73 21.22
CA TYR A 220 14.74 -12.35 22.63
C TYR A 220 15.86 -13.13 23.36
N GLU A 221 16.04 -14.41 23.08
CA GLU A 221 17.13 -15.26 23.63
C GLU A 221 18.45 -15.16 22.84
N SER A 222 18.53 -14.30 21.82
CA SER A 222 19.72 -14.19 20.96
C SER A 222 20.91 -13.57 21.69
N GLU A 223 22.10 -14.17 21.59
CA GLU A 223 23.34 -13.60 22.15
C GLU A 223 23.70 -12.21 21.59
N ARG A 224 23.07 -11.80 20.48
CA ARG A 224 23.21 -10.47 19.85
C ARG A 224 22.29 -9.41 20.44
N THR A 225 21.34 -9.76 21.31
CA THR A 225 20.32 -8.84 21.83
C THR A 225 20.28 -8.81 23.35
N VAL A 226 19.87 -7.67 23.90
CA VAL A 226 19.37 -7.53 25.26
C VAL A 226 17.85 -7.59 25.16
N GLY A 227 17.27 -8.74 25.50
CA GLY A 227 15.84 -8.97 25.39
C GLY A 227 15.02 -8.29 26.50
N HIS A 228 13.90 -7.68 26.11
CA HIS A 228 12.93 -7.02 26.99
C HIS A 228 11.52 -7.54 26.69
N THR A 229 10.90 -8.22 27.65
CA THR A 229 9.48 -8.56 27.58
C THR A 229 8.64 -7.32 27.87
N VAL A 230 7.66 -7.04 27.01
CA VAL A 230 6.67 -5.97 27.23
C VAL A 230 5.25 -6.56 27.28
N THR A 231 4.34 -5.85 27.95
CA THR A 231 2.95 -6.29 28.14
C THR A 231 1.92 -5.40 27.42
N SER A 232 2.31 -4.19 27.03
CA SER A 232 1.52 -3.27 26.19
C SER A 232 2.41 -2.18 25.57
N PRO A 233 1.91 -1.40 24.60
CA PRO A 233 2.60 -0.21 24.09
C PRO A 233 2.99 0.80 25.18
N GLU A 234 2.17 0.96 26.22
CA GLU A 234 2.46 1.86 27.35
C GLU A 234 3.62 1.35 28.21
N ASP A 235 3.72 0.03 28.40
CA ASP A 235 4.85 -0.63 29.07
C ASP A 235 6.13 -0.50 28.24
N THR A 236 6.08 -0.74 26.92
CA THR A 236 7.19 -0.49 25.98
C THR A 236 7.72 0.95 26.11
N ALA A 237 6.82 1.94 26.13
CA ALA A 237 7.19 3.34 26.28
C ALA A 237 7.79 3.65 27.66
N ALA A 238 7.28 3.03 28.73
CA ALA A 238 7.82 3.19 30.08
C ALA A 238 9.23 2.61 30.22
N GLN A 239 9.46 1.38 29.74
CA GLN A 239 10.77 0.73 29.76
C GLN A 239 11.79 1.52 28.92
N CYS A 240 11.43 1.93 27.70
CA CYS A 240 12.28 2.75 26.86
C CYS A 240 12.58 4.14 27.47
N THR A 241 11.62 4.72 28.21
CA THR A 241 11.85 5.98 28.94
C THR A 241 12.90 5.80 30.03
N ALA A 242 12.82 4.70 30.80
CA ALA A 242 13.81 4.39 31.83
C ALA A 242 15.21 4.15 31.25
N LEU A 243 15.32 3.39 30.15
CA LEU A 243 16.60 2.99 29.55
C LEU A 243 17.29 4.10 28.75
N PHE A 244 16.54 4.87 27.95
CA PHE A 244 17.11 5.77 26.93
C PHE A 244 16.89 7.27 27.18
N LEU A 245 15.80 7.63 27.87
CA LEU A 245 15.39 9.03 28.05
C LEU A 245 15.62 9.58 29.47
N SER A 246 15.88 8.71 30.45
CA SER A 246 16.23 9.13 31.81
C SER A 246 17.61 9.83 31.80
N LYS A 247 17.72 10.95 32.50
CA LYS A 247 19.03 11.57 32.73
C LYS A 247 19.80 10.72 33.75
N PRO A 248 21.11 10.49 33.57
CA PRO A 248 21.90 9.86 34.62
C PRO A 248 21.81 10.70 35.89
N THR A 249 21.16 10.14 36.90
CA THR A 249 21.16 10.68 38.25
C THR A 249 22.60 10.62 38.76
N GLY A 250 23.19 11.78 39.02
CA GLY A 250 24.58 11.91 39.46
C GLY A 250 24.80 11.41 40.89
N VAL A 251 24.71 10.10 41.10
CA VAL A 251 25.19 9.38 42.27
C VAL A 251 25.79 8.07 41.78
N GLY A 252 27.06 7.81 42.05
CA GLY A 252 27.71 6.57 41.66
C GLY A 252 27.12 5.38 42.41
N ALA A 253 26.30 4.59 41.72
CA ALA A 253 25.91 3.25 42.16
C ALA A 253 26.64 2.24 41.27
N LEU A 254 27.64 1.56 41.85
CA LEU A 254 28.29 0.43 41.21
C LEU A 254 27.27 -0.69 40.97
N SER A 255 27.30 -1.27 39.77
CA SER A 255 26.56 -2.49 39.45
C SER A 255 26.97 -3.62 40.40
N PRO A 256 26.01 -4.34 41.03
CA PRO A 256 26.29 -5.60 41.69
C PRO A 256 26.45 -6.70 40.63
N LEU A 257 27.67 -6.88 40.14
CA LEU A 257 28.06 -8.08 39.40
C LEU A 257 27.88 -9.32 40.29
N LEU A 258 26.90 -10.16 39.95
CA LEU A 258 26.69 -11.48 40.54
C LEU A 258 27.80 -12.45 40.08
N PHE A 259 28.98 -12.34 40.69
CA PHE A 259 29.98 -13.41 40.64
C PHE A 259 29.75 -14.39 41.78
N SER A 260 29.40 -15.63 41.42
CA SER A 260 29.41 -16.76 42.34
C SER A 260 30.85 -17.20 42.60
N PHE A 261 31.35 -16.99 43.81
CA PHE A 261 32.44 -17.78 44.38
C PHE A 261 32.23 -17.98 45.88
N ALA A 262 32.35 -19.22 46.34
CA ALA A 262 32.21 -19.58 47.74
C ALA A 262 33.56 -19.54 48.45
N SER A 263 33.64 -18.85 49.60
CA SER A 263 34.16 -19.42 50.87
C SER A 263 34.32 -18.36 51.97
N GLY A 264 33.85 -18.71 53.17
CA GLY A 264 34.42 -18.28 54.46
C GLY A 264 34.19 -16.85 54.96
N GLY A 265 33.40 -16.71 56.03
CA GLY A 265 33.74 -15.77 57.11
C GLY A 265 32.84 -14.55 57.34
N GLU A 266 31.89 -14.73 58.26
CA GLU A 266 31.40 -13.72 59.22
C GLU A 266 30.49 -12.55 58.77
N THR A 267 29.38 -12.48 59.50
CA THR A 267 28.28 -11.50 59.47
C THR A 267 28.62 -10.16 60.12
N TYR A 268 28.00 -9.08 59.65
CA TYR A 268 27.34 -8.09 60.52
C TYR A 268 26.00 -7.63 59.93
N CYS A 269 25.05 -7.29 60.81
CA CYS A 269 23.66 -6.99 60.48
C CYS A 269 23.22 -5.70 61.20
N PHE A 270 22.46 -4.82 60.55
CA PHE A 270 21.66 -3.79 61.23
C PHE A 270 20.40 -3.42 60.43
N CYS A 271 19.27 -3.30 61.13
CA CYS A 271 17.94 -3.03 60.57
C CYS A 271 17.48 -1.56 60.80
N ARG A 272 16.24 -1.27 60.34
CA ARG A 272 15.36 -0.09 60.62
C ARG A 272 15.49 1.09 59.65
N GLU A 273 14.42 1.84 59.33
CA GLU A 273 12.96 1.60 59.46
C GLU A 273 12.18 2.52 58.47
N ILE A 274 10.88 2.25 58.32
CA ILE A 274 9.93 3.02 57.52
C ILE A 274 9.47 4.28 58.27
N GLN A 275 9.23 5.41 57.57
CA GLN A 275 8.02 6.23 57.83
C GLN A 275 7.66 7.21 56.70
N ALA A 276 6.36 7.33 56.45
CA ALA A 276 5.74 8.33 55.58
C ALA A 276 4.96 9.34 56.42
N TYR A 277 4.74 10.56 55.89
CA TYR A 277 3.78 11.51 56.44
C TYR A 277 3.05 12.29 55.34
N SER A 278 1.79 12.61 55.61
CA SER A 278 0.92 13.44 54.77
C SER A 278 0.40 14.64 55.57
N VAL A 279 0.16 15.78 54.91
CA VAL A 279 -0.65 16.90 55.44
C VAL A 279 -1.43 17.54 54.28
N GLN A 280 -2.66 17.97 54.54
CA GLN A 280 -3.59 18.58 53.57
C GLN A 280 -3.81 20.10 53.81
N GLN A 281 -4.48 20.74 52.83
CA GLN A 281 -5.44 21.87 52.93
C GLN A 281 -5.02 23.34 52.56
N ASN A 282 -5.38 23.70 51.31
CA ASN A 282 -6.27 24.83 50.93
C ASN A 282 -5.75 26.32 50.90
N PRO A 283 -6.46 27.31 50.27
CA PRO A 283 -5.95 27.89 49.00
C PRO A 283 -6.02 29.44 48.83
N LEU A 284 -5.72 29.92 47.60
CA LEU A 284 -5.94 31.29 47.01
C LEU A 284 -4.78 32.34 47.20
N PRO A 285 -4.76 33.51 46.50
CA PRO A 285 -4.17 33.58 45.15
C PRO A 285 -3.35 34.87 44.84
N LEU A 286 -2.23 34.80 44.11
CA LEU A 286 -1.51 36.01 43.66
C LEU A 286 -1.10 36.01 42.18
N LYS A 287 -1.51 37.07 41.47
CA LYS A 287 -1.12 37.44 40.10
C LYS A 287 0.27 38.07 40.10
N PHE A 288 1.05 37.91 39.04
CA PHE A 288 1.76 39.03 38.39
C PHE A 288 1.99 38.76 36.89
N LYS A 289 2.10 39.83 36.09
CA LYS A 289 2.22 39.84 34.62
C LYS A 289 3.64 40.34 34.20
N PRO A 290 4.02 40.35 32.91
CA PRO A 290 5.40 40.08 32.49
C PRO A 290 6.33 41.29 32.47
N SER A 291 7.64 41.03 32.60
CA SER A 291 8.71 41.98 32.29
C SER A 291 9.30 41.75 30.90
N THR A 292 9.17 42.77 30.06
CA THR A 292 9.73 42.88 28.71
C THR A 292 11.27 42.81 28.70
N LEU A 293 11.86 42.18 27.68
CA LEU A 293 13.22 42.50 27.24
C LEU A 293 13.29 42.49 25.71
N ARG A 294 13.92 43.54 25.15
CA ARG A 294 13.88 43.89 23.73
C ARG A 294 15.01 43.24 22.93
N PHE A 295 14.78 43.15 21.62
CA PHE A 295 15.77 42.85 20.58
C PHE A 295 17.08 43.64 20.73
N CYS A 296 18.19 42.99 20.34
CA CYS A 296 19.30 43.67 19.70
C CYS A 296 19.68 42.89 18.44
N VAL A 297 19.43 43.48 17.27
CA VAL A 297 19.86 42.95 15.97
C VAL A 297 21.19 43.61 15.61
N SER A 298 22.23 42.82 15.34
CA SER A 298 23.48 43.32 14.78
C SER A 298 24.04 42.40 13.70
N LYS A 299 23.94 42.86 12.46
CA LYS A 299 24.86 42.61 11.34
C LYS A 299 25.36 43.99 10.87
N PRO A 300 26.45 44.12 10.10
CA PRO A 300 27.22 43.07 9.43
C PRO A 300 28.76 43.13 9.66
N ASN A 301 29.49 42.10 9.22
CA ASN A 301 30.52 42.31 8.19
C ASN A 301 31.04 40.99 7.60
N LEU A 302 31.40 41.01 6.31
CA LEU A 302 32.07 39.89 5.64
C LEU A 302 33.56 39.88 6.01
N SER A 303 34.12 38.70 6.27
CA SER A 303 35.39 38.27 5.65
C SER A 303 35.80 36.84 6.07
N ARG A 304 36.42 36.11 5.13
CA ARG A 304 37.17 34.85 5.31
C ARG A 304 36.36 33.59 5.68
N LEU A 305 35.80 32.93 4.66
CA LEU A 305 35.77 31.46 4.65
C LEU A 305 37.22 30.92 4.66
N LYS A 306 37.45 29.83 5.40
CA LYS A 306 38.53 28.88 5.13
C LYS A 306 37.91 27.49 4.93
N ILE A 307 38.00 27.00 3.70
CA ILE A 307 37.72 25.60 3.38
C ILE A 307 39.06 24.85 3.47
N CYS A 308 39.08 23.73 4.19
CA CYS A 308 40.17 22.76 4.14
C CYS A 308 39.62 21.44 3.60
N CYS A 309 39.79 21.22 2.30
CA CYS A 309 39.68 19.89 1.72
C CYS A 309 41.01 19.15 1.94
N LEU A 310 40.94 17.90 2.38
CA LEU A 310 42.05 16.95 2.32
C LEU A 310 41.83 16.05 1.10
N LEU A 311 42.81 16.05 0.18
CA LEU A 311 42.85 15.20 -0.99
C LEU A 311 43.92 14.11 -0.81
N GLY A 312 43.62 12.91 -1.32
CA GLY A 312 44.54 11.79 -1.48
C GLY A 312 43.96 10.82 -2.52
N THR A 313 43.89 11.19 -3.79
CA THR A 313 44.89 10.87 -4.85
C THR A 313 44.94 9.41 -5.28
N LEU A 314 44.51 9.14 -6.52
CA LEU A 314 45.05 8.10 -7.41
C LEU A 314 44.88 8.50 -8.89
N TRP A 315 45.68 7.88 -9.77
CA TRP A 315 46.00 8.29 -11.16
C TRP A 315 45.78 7.08 -12.10
N THR A 316 45.51 7.14 -13.42
CA THR A 316 45.36 8.18 -14.48
C THR A 316 44.74 7.47 -15.72
N PRO A 317 44.52 8.07 -16.92
CA PRO A 317 44.38 9.48 -17.37
C PRO A 317 43.10 9.72 -18.23
N ALA A 318 42.83 10.97 -18.63
CA ALA A 318 41.66 11.33 -19.44
C ALA A 318 41.82 11.08 -20.95
N ARG A 319 40.78 10.52 -21.60
CA ARG A 319 40.49 10.70 -23.05
C ARG A 319 39.01 10.41 -23.38
N GLN A 320 38.10 11.31 -22.99
CA GLN A 320 36.82 11.65 -23.66
C GLN A 320 35.99 12.60 -22.76
N VAL A 321 36.43 13.85 -22.62
CA VAL A 321 35.60 14.95 -22.08
C VAL A 321 35.52 16.02 -23.15
N LEU A 322 34.48 15.95 -23.98
CA LEU A 322 34.13 17.02 -24.93
C LEU A 322 32.68 16.84 -25.44
N LYS A 323 31.70 16.84 -24.51
CA LYS A 323 30.27 17.11 -24.83
C LYS A 323 29.31 17.35 -23.64
N ILE A 324 29.79 17.78 -22.48
CA ILE A 324 28.93 18.23 -21.35
C ILE A 324 29.47 19.53 -20.75
N LEU A 325 29.31 20.64 -21.49
CA LEU A 325 29.50 22.01 -20.98
C LEU A 325 28.44 22.95 -21.58
N GLU A 326 27.18 22.56 -21.49
CA GLU A 326 26.04 23.47 -21.73
C GLU A 326 24.87 23.21 -20.76
N TRP A 327 25.17 22.63 -19.59
CA TRP A 327 24.21 22.44 -18.49
C TRP A 327 24.86 22.80 -17.14
N ASN A 328 25.04 24.09 -16.88
CA ASN A 328 25.46 24.57 -15.56
C ASN A 328 25.04 26.03 -15.32
N ALA A 329 23.74 26.26 -15.19
CA ALA A 329 23.20 27.58 -14.81
C ALA A 329 21.85 27.54 -14.06
N THR A 330 21.62 26.57 -13.14
CA THR A 330 20.71 26.74 -11.98
C THR A 330 20.90 25.60 -10.96
N CYS A 331 21.93 25.71 -10.11
CA CYS A 331 21.93 25.00 -8.83
C CYS A 331 21.12 25.80 -7.80
N SER A 332 19.78 25.69 -7.87
CA SER A 332 18.94 25.99 -6.71
C SER A 332 18.85 24.73 -5.85
N VAL A 333 19.29 24.82 -4.59
CA VAL A 333 18.95 23.82 -3.58
C VAL A 333 17.43 23.78 -3.48
N LYS A 334 16.80 22.70 -3.98
CA LYS A 334 15.39 22.44 -3.70
C LYS A 334 15.29 22.09 -2.21
N CYS A 335 15.08 23.11 -1.37
CA CYS A 335 14.27 22.93 -0.19
C CYS A 335 12.99 22.21 -0.63
N ALA A 336 12.60 21.15 0.06
CA ALA A 336 11.36 20.45 -0.25
C ALA A 336 10.21 21.46 -0.16
N THR A 337 9.68 21.85 -1.31
CA THR A 337 8.39 22.54 -1.39
C THR A 337 7.37 21.59 -0.78
N PRO A 338 6.49 22.05 0.12
CA PRO A 338 5.44 21.19 0.64
C PRO A 338 4.65 20.66 -0.56
N VAL A 339 4.52 19.34 -0.67
CA VAL A 339 3.63 18.73 -1.64
C VAL A 339 2.23 19.23 -1.31
N THR A 340 1.65 20.03 -2.21
CA THR A 340 0.31 20.57 -2.05
C THR A 340 -0.67 19.45 -2.33
N MET A 341 -0.90 18.62 -1.31
CA MET A 341 -1.82 17.49 -1.34
C MET A 341 -3.23 17.99 -1.71
N VAL A 342 -3.83 17.42 -2.74
CA VAL A 342 -5.24 17.63 -3.03
C VAL A 342 -6.07 16.68 -2.18
N ALA A 343 -6.77 17.25 -1.20
CA ALA A 343 -7.83 16.56 -0.49
C ALA A 343 -9.04 16.40 -1.44
N VAL A 344 -9.01 15.33 -2.24
CA VAL A 344 -10.14 14.88 -3.06
C VAL A 344 -11.35 14.69 -2.13
N PRO A 345 -12.55 15.23 -2.46
CA PRO A 345 -13.75 15.04 -1.63
C PRO A 345 -14.03 13.56 -1.37
N VAL A 346 -14.45 13.20 -0.16
CA VAL A 346 -14.77 11.82 0.22
C VAL A 346 -16.22 11.77 0.69
N PHE A 347 -17.02 10.90 0.08
CA PHE A 347 -18.41 10.64 0.47
C PHE A 347 -18.53 9.27 1.13
N ASP A 348 -19.25 9.22 2.25
CA ASP A 348 -19.63 7.98 2.91
C ASP A 348 -20.99 7.52 2.38
N LEU A 349 -21.06 6.31 1.81
CA LEU A 349 -22.33 5.80 1.27
C LEU A 349 -23.28 5.26 2.35
N ASP A 350 -22.84 5.14 3.61
CA ASP A 350 -23.73 4.84 4.74
C ASP A 350 -24.59 6.05 5.13
N ASP A 351 -24.12 7.27 4.87
CA ASP A 351 -24.81 8.54 5.14
C ASP A 351 -25.14 9.31 3.83
N PHE A 352 -25.35 8.61 2.71
CA PHE A 352 -25.54 9.27 1.41
C PHE A 352 -26.87 10.04 1.25
N SER A 353 -27.75 9.97 2.25
CA SER A 353 -29.05 10.62 2.28
C SER A 353 -28.96 12.11 2.64
N GLY A 354 -28.69 12.94 1.63
CA GLY A 354 -28.72 14.41 1.76
C GLY A 354 -27.59 15.11 0.99
N HIS A 355 -26.53 14.37 0.64
CA HIS A 355 -25.33 14.88 0.00
C HIS A 355 -25.43 15.07 -1.52
N SER A 356 -26.63 14.97 -2.12
CA SER A 356 -26.82 15.08 -3.58
C SER A 356 -26.36 16.43 -4.15
N LYS A 357 -26.54 17.53 -3.41
CA LYS A 357 -26.02 18.85 -3.80
C LYS A 357 -24.49 18.94 -3.68
N GLU A 358 -23.93 18.43 -2.58
CA GLU A 358 -22.48 18.43 -2.34
C GLU A 358 -21.74 17.57 -3.37
N LEU A 359 -22.37 16.46 -3.80
CA LEU A 359 -21.90 15.62 -4.90
C LEU A 359 -21.86 16.40 -6.22
N VAL A 360 -22.92 17.15 -6.56
CA VAL A 360 -22.95 18.03 -7.74
C VAL A 360 -21.88 19.12 -7.65
N GLU A 361 -21.70 19.76 -6.49
CA GLU A 361 -20.61 20.72 -6.28
C GLU A 361 -19.22 20.08 -6.47
N ALA A 362 -19.05 18.80 -6.08
CA ALA A 362 -17.82 18.06 -6.33
C ALA A 362 -17.60 17.77 -7.83
N CYS A 363 -18.66 17.39 -8.55
CA CYS A 363 -18.66 17.19 -10.00
C CYS A 363 -18.32 18.47 -10.79
N GLU A 364 -18.82 19.63 -10.36
CA GLU A 364 -18.55 20.92 -11.00
C GLU A 364 -17.14 21.45 -10.67
N LYS A 365 -16.73 21.41 -9.40
CA LYS A 365 -15.49 22.03 -8.94
C LYS A 365 -14.25 21.18 -9.18
N TRP A 366 -14.33 19.88 -8.88
CA TRP A 366 -13.20 18.96 -8.89
C TRP A 366 -13.22 18.03 -10.11
N GLY A 367 -14.41 17.57 -10.52
CA GLY A 367 -14.54 16.53 -11.54
C GLY A 367 -14.20 15.12 -11.04
N CYS A 368 -13.89 14.97 -9.76
CA CYS A 368 -13.57 13.70 -9.11
C CYS A 368 -13.92 13.74 -7.61
N PHE A 369 -14.14 12.56 -7.03
CA PHE A 369 -14.42 12.36 -5.62
C PHE A 369 -14.15 10.88 -5.25
N ARG A 370 -13.96 10.58 -3.96
CA ARG A 370 -13.86 9.21 -3.44
C ARG A 370 -15.17 8.79 -2.80
N VAL A 371 -15.45 7.50 -2.82
CA VAL A 371 -16.53 6.88 -2.04
C VAL A 371 -15.98 5.83 -1.08
N ILE A 372 -16.44 5.83 0.16
CA ILE A 372 -16.17 4.81 1.18
C ILE A 372 -17.49 4.12 1.58
N ASN A 373 -17.39 2.97 2.25
CA ASN A 373 -18.52 2.12 2.64
C ASN A 373 -19.46 1.77 1.47
N HIS A 374 -18.90 1.67 0.26
CA HIS A 374 -19.57 1.54 -1.03
C HIS A 374 -20.32 0.22 -1.28
N LYS A 375 -20.65 -0.54 -0.22
CA LYS A 375 -21.41 -1.80 -0.21
C LYS A 375 -20.86 -2.98 -1.03
N ILE A 376 -19.84 -2.78 -1.88
CA ILE A 376 -19.07 -3.86 -2.50
C ILE A 376 -18.26 -4.59 -1.42
N PRO A 377 -18.37 -5.93 -1.29
CA PRO A 377 -17.63 -6.69 -0.28
C PRO A 377 -16.11 -6.63 -0.50
N GLU A 378 -15.34 -6.45 0.58
CA GLU A 378 -13.86 -6.49 0.55
C GLU A 378 -13.31 -7.83 0.03
N SER A 379 -14.01 -8.94 0.29
CA SER A 379 -13.64 -10.24 -0.29
C SER A 379 -13.68 -10.21 -1.82
N LEU A 380 -14.71 -9.60 -2.41
CA LEU A 380 -14.88 -9.49 -3.86
C LEU A 380 -13.84 -8.54 -4.48
N LEU A 381 -13.50 -7.45 -3.78
CA LEU A 381 -12.39 -6.56 -4.17
C LEU A 381 -11.03 -7.29 -4.14
N SER A 382 -10.78 -8.11 -3.11
CA SER A 382 -9.56 -8.91 -2.98
C SER A 382 -9.49 -10.01 -4.04
N GLU A 383 -10.59 -10.71 -4.32
CA GLU A 383 -10.68 -11.72 -5.38
C GLU A 383 -10.43 -11.09 -6.75
N MET A 384 -11.07 -9.95 -7.05
CA MET A 384 -10.87 -9.23 -8.31
C MET A 384 -9.42 -8.74 -8.47
N LYS A 385 -8.76 -8.27 -7.40
CA LYS A 385 -7.32 -7.95 -7.40
C LYS A 385 -6.46 -9.19 -7.67
N SER A 386 -6.81 -10.34 -7.12
CA SER A 386 -6.12 -11.62 -7.38
C SER A 386 -6.30 -12.07 -8.83
N ILE A 387 -7.49 -11.91 -9.41
CA ILE A 387 -7.78 -12.19 -10.82
C ILE A 387 -6.97 -11.29 -11.74
N ALA A 388 -6.90 -9.99 -11.45
CA ALA A 388 -6.08 -9.06 -12.24
C ALA A 388 -4.61 -9.50 -12.27
N ARG A 389 -4.03 -9.86 -11.12
CA ARG A 389 -2.66 -10.40 -11.03
C ARG A 389 -2.52 -11.72 -11.82
N SER A 390 -3.41 -12.68 -11.58
CA SER A 390 -3.50 -13.97 -12.31
C SER A 390 -3.48 -13.77 -13.82
N PHE A 391 -4.32 -12.88 -14.35
CA PHE A 391 -4.46 -12.66 -15.79
C PHE A 391 -3.23 -12.02 -16.42
N PHE A 392 -2.57 -11.08 -15.73
CA PHE A 392 -1.34 -10.47 -16.22
C PHE A 392 -0.11 -11.37 -16.13
N ASP A 393 -0.13 -12.38 -15.26
CA ASP A 393 0.94 -13.36 -15.12
C ASP A 393 0.79 -14.55 -16.10
N ARG A 394 -0.30 -14.58 -16.89
CA ARG A 394 -0.46 -15.51 -18.02
C ARG A 394 0.54 -15.20 -19.15
N PRO A 395 0.98 -16.21 -19.92
CA PRO A 395 1.79 -16.02 -21.12
C PRO A 395 1.25 -14.94 -22.05
N GLU A 396 2.14 -14.17 -22.67
CA GLU A 396 1.76 -13.08 -23.56
C GLU A 396 0.91 -13.56 -24.74
N GLU A 397 1.14 -14.77 -25.23
CA GLU A 397 0.34 -15.43 -26.27
C GLU A 397 -1.14 -15.61 -25.90
N ILE A 398 -1.45 -15.77 -24.60
CA ILE A 398 -2.83 -15.82 -24.09
C ILE A 398 -3.38 -14.41 -23.98
N LYS A 399 -2.62 -13.49 -23.37
CA LYS A 399 -3.04 -12.08 -23.20
C LYS A 399 -3.35 -11.41 -24.55
N ARG A 400 -2.53 -11.64 -25.59
CA ARG A 400 -2.75 -11.17 -26.97
C ARG A 400 -4.00 -11.72 -27.65
N ARG A 401 -4.64 -12.77 -27.12
CA ARG A 401 -5.96 -13.20 -27.61
C ARG A 401 -7.06 -12.22 -27.23
N ASN A 402 -6.87 -11.41 -26.17
CA ASN A 402 -7.83 -10.40 -25.79
C ASN A 402 -7.89 -9.29 -26.84
N SER A 403 -8.85 -9.42 -27.76
CA SER A 403 -9.08 -8.49 -28.86
C SER A 403 -9.75 -7.18 -28.41
N GLY A 404 -10.42 -7.21 -27.25
CA GLY A 404 -11.31 -6.14 -26.78
C GLY A 404 -12.64 -6.09 -27.52
N GLY A 405 -12.97 -7.09 -28.35
CA GLY A 405 -14.21 -7.16 -29.11
C GLY A 405 -14.45 -5.92 -30.00
N PRO A 406 -15.70 -5.45 -30.12
CA PRO A 406 -16.06 -4.28 -30.95
C PRO A 406 -15.31 -2.99 -30.59
N SER A 407 -14.69 -2.93 -29.41
CA SER A 407 -14.06 -1.71 -28.91
C SER A 407 -12.63 -1.47 -29.42
N GLY A 408 -11.93 -2.53 -29.83
CA GLY A 408 -10.48 -2.51 -30.09
C GLY A 408 -9.61 -2.16 -28.87
N THR A 409 -10.17 -2.14 -27.65
CA THR A 409 -9.46 -1.79 -26.40
C THR A 409 -8.96 -3.01 -25.63
N GLY A 410 -8.52 -4.05 -26.36
CA GLY A 410 -8.07 -5.32 -25.79
C GLY A 410 -6.71 -5.24 -25.10
N TYR A 411 -5.88 -6.27 -25.29
CA TYR A 411 -4.55 -6.30 -24.71
C TYR A 411 -3.66 -5.19 -25.28
N VAL A 412 -3.09 -4.39 -24.38
CA VAL A 412 -2.16 -3.30 -24.69
C VAL A 412 -0.87 -3.50 -23.90
N SER A 413 0.27 -3.39 -24.56
CA SER A 413 1.60 -3.48 -23.92
C SER A 413 2.68 -2.84 -24.82
N GLY A 414 3.81 -2.45 -24.23
CA GLY A 414 5.01 -2.05 -24.97
C GLY A 414 4.91 -0.75 -25.77
N ILE A 415 4.03 0.18 -25.38
CA ILE A 415 3.90 1.49 -26.05
C ILE A 415 5.13 2.35 -25.77
N SER A 416 5.80 2.83 -26.82
CA SER A 416 7.09 3.54 -26.71
C SER A 416 7.10 4.75 -25.77
N ASP A 417 5.99 5.48 -25.67
CA ASP A 417 5.86 6.67 -24.83
C ASP A 417 5.66 6.36 -23.33
N TYR A 418 5.25 5.14 -23.00
CA TYR A 418 4.95 4.67 -21.64
C TYR A 418 5.11 3.14 -21.55
N PRO A 419 6.34 2.62 -21.67
CA PRO A 419 6.62 1.19 -21.90
C PRO A 419 6.37 0.30 -20.69
N THR A 420 6.17 0.88 -19.50
CA THR A 420 5.86 0.16 -18.27
C THR A 420 4.39 -0.26 -18.18
N PHE A 421 3.52 0.22 -19.08
CA PHE A 421 2.09 -0.02 -19.03
C PHE A 421 1.65 -1.29 -19.75
N GLU A 422 0.78 -2.03 -19.09
CA GLU A 422 0.12 -3.22 -19.62
C GLU A 422 -1.38 -3.16 -19.26
N ALA A 423 -2.27 -3.48 -20.18
CA ALA A 423 -3.72 -3.47 -19.94
C ALA A 423 -4.46 -4.63 -20.62
N LEU A 424 -5.61 -5.00 -20.05
CA LEU A 424 -6.57 -5.96 -20.58
C LEU A 424 -7.98 -5.36 -20.54
N GLY A 425 -8.77 -5.56 -21.59
CA GLY A 425 -10.07 -4.90 -21.76
C GLY A 425 -11.24 -5.85 -22.00
N LEU A 426 -12.29 -5.68 -21.20
CA LEU A 426 -13.59 -6.33 -21.32
C LEU A 426 -14.60 -5.29 -21.79
N PHE A 427 -15.27 -5.54 -22.92
CA PHE A 427 -16.02 -4.50 -23.65
C PHE A 427 -17.22 -3.95 -22.88
N ASP A 428 -18.09 -4.82 -22.37
CA ASP A 428 -19.24 -4.44 -21.55
C ASP A 428 -19.43 -5.48 -20.44
N THR A 429 -19.48 -5.01 -19.19
CA THR A 429 -19.74 -5.86 -18.01
C THR A 429 -21.21 -6.23 -17.85
N ALA A 430 -22.12 -5.56 -18.57
CA ALA A 430 -23.54 -5.87 -18.56
C ALA A 430 -23.95 -6.94 -19.59
N ASP A 431 -23.04 -7.29 -20.50
CA ASP A 431 -23.24 -8.28 -21.55
C ASP A 431 -22.55 -9.61 -21.17
N ASP A 432 -23.37 -10.62 -20.84
CA ASP A 432 -22.89 -11.96 -20.48
C ASP A 432 -22.03 -12.60 -21.59
N ASP A 433 -22.33 -12.35 -22.87
CA ASP A 433 -21.55 -12.89 -24.00
C ASP A 433 -20.19 -12.18 -24.11
N ALA A 434 -20.12 -10.89 -23.78
CA ALA A 434 -18.87 -10.13 -23.74
C ALA A 434 -17.98 -10.57 -22.55
N VAL A 435 -18.58 -10.82 -21.38
CA VAL A 435 -17.86 -11.36 -20.20
C VAL A 435 -17.36 -12.78 -20.51
N ASP A 436 -18.20 -13.64 -21.09
CA ASP A 436 -17.85 -15.01 -21.44
C ASP A 436 -16.76 -15.06 -22.53
N THR A 437 -16.80 -14.14 -23.51
CA THR A 437 -15.76 -13.97 -24.53
C THR A 437 -14.44 -13.57 -23.87
N PHE A 438 -14.40 -12.53 -23.04
CA PHE A 438 -13.18 -12.10 -22.34
C PHE A 438 -12.59 -13.20 -21.45
N CYS A 439 -13.44 -13.92 -20.72
CA CYS A 439 -13.03 -15.06 -19.92
C CYS A 439 -12.41 -16.18 -20.78
N SER A 440 -12.96 -16.43 -21.96
CA SER A 440 -12.49 -17.48 -22.87
C SER A 440 -11.22 -17.08 -23.62
N GLU A 441 -11.09 -15.81 -24.04
CA GLU A 441 -9.85 -15.26 -24.62
C GLU A 441 -8.67 -15.44 -23.66
N LEU A 442 -8.89 -15.31 -22.35
CA LEU A 442 -7.84 -15.35 -21.34
C LEU A 442 -7.62 -16.72 -20.68
N ASP A 443 -8.36 -17.78 -21.04
CA ASP A 443 -8.34 -19.09 -20.35
C ASP A 443 -8.76 -19.00 -18.85
N ALA A 444 -9.78 -18.20 -18.54
CA ALA A 444 -10.28 -18.01 -17.17
C ALA A 444 -11.13 -19.18 -16.65
N THR A 445 -10.97 -19.51 -15.37
CA THR A 445 -11.73 -20.58 -14.71
C THR A 445 -13.20 -20.19 -14.49
N PRO A 446 -14.12 -21.16 -14.24
CA PRO A 446 -15.51 -20.83 -13.90
C PRO A 446 -15.65 -19.94 -12.66
N GLN A 447 -14.77 -20.08 -11.66
CA GLN A 447 -14.78 -19.22 -10.48
C GLN A 447 -14.35 -17.79 -10.83
N GLU A 448 -13.30 -17.63 -11.64
CA GLU A 448 -12.85 -16.30 -12.09
C GLU A 448 -13.95 -15.58 -12.89
N ARG A 449 -14.71 -16.32 -13.70
CA ARG A 449 -15.88 -15.82 -14.44
C ARG A 449 -17.00 -15.32 -13.51
N GLU A 450 -17.39 -16.11 -12.50
CA GLU A 450 -18.43 -15.71 -11.55
C GLU A 450 -18.02 -14.47 -10.73
N VAL A 451 -16.75 -14.37 -10.33
CA VAL A 451 -16.20 -13.17 -9.67
C VAL A 451 -16.27 -11.96 -10.58
N LEU A 452 -15.88 -12.09 -11.87
CA LEU A 452 -15.98 -11.00 -12.85
C LEU A 452 -17.42 -10.51 -13.04
N LYS A 453 -18.39 -11.43 -13.18
CA LYS A 453 -19.82 -11.09 -13.31
C LYS A 453 -20.36 -10.41 -12.04
N SER A 454 -20.05 -10.96 -10.87
CA SER A 454 -20.44 -10.39 -9.57
C SER A 454 -19.85 -8.99 -9.36
N TYR A 455 -18.57 -8.80 -9.67
CA TYR A 455 -17.87 -7.53 -9.53
C TYR A 455 -18.38 -6.46 -10.51
N GLY A 456 -18.55 -6.81 -11.80
CA GLY A 456 -19.12 -5.93 -12.81
C GLY A 456 -20.53 -5.46 -12.42
N LYS A 457 -21.40 -6.39 -12.01
CA LYS A 457 -22.74 -6.07 -11.51
C LYS A 457 -22.70 -5.14 -10.29
N LYS A 458 -21.82 -5.38 -9.31
CA LYS A 458 -21.69 -4.52 -8.12
C LYS A 458 -21.22 -3.11 -8.44
N LEU A 459 -20.31 -2.95 -9.42
CA LEU A 459 -19.91 -1.63 -9.90
C LEU A 459 -21.02 -0.92 -10.69
N GLN A 460 -21.85 -1.64 -11.46
CA GLN A 460 -23.02 -1.07 -12.16
C GLN A 460 -24.12 -0.61 -11.20
N GLU A 461 -24.39 -1.40 -10.15
CA GLU A 461 -25.32 -1.02 -9.08
C GLU A 461 -24.85 0.29 -8.42
N LEU A 462 -23.57 0.38 -8.05
CA LEU A 462 -22.95 1.58 -7.50
C LEU A 462 -22.98 2.76 -8.47
N ALA A 463 -22.62 2.56 -9.75
CA ALA A 463 -22.68 3.62 -10.76
C ALA A 463 -24.10 4.17 -10.94
N SER A 464 -25.12 3.30 -10.89
CA SER A 464 -26.53 3.70 -10.96
C SER A 464 -26.98 4.51 -9.74
N GLU A 465 -26.52 4.15 -8.54
CA GLU A 465 -26.79 4.91 -7.30
C GLU A 465 -26.16 6.31 -7.34
N ILE A 466 -24.90 6.41 -7.77
CA ILE A 466 -24.21 7.69 -7.96
C ILE A 466 -24.88 8.53 -9.05
N GLY A 467 -25.27 7.91 -10.17
CA GLY A 467 -26.02 8.56 -11.26
C GLY A 467 -27.33 9.19 -10.76
N GLY A 468 -28.17 8.41 -10.08
CA GLY A 468 -29.42 8.90 -9.52
C GLY A 468 -29.25 10.01 -8.48
N LYS A 469 -28.12 10.03 -7.76
CA LYS A 469 -27.78 11.09 -6.78
C LYS A 469 -27.28 12.36 -7.43
N ILE A 470 -26.58 12.26 -8.56
CA ILE A 470 -26.26 13.40 -9.43
C ILE A 470 -27.55 14.00 -10.02
N GLU A 471 -28.49 13.16 -10.47
CA GLU A 471 -29.81 13.62 -10.95
C GLU A 471 -30.61 14.34 -9.87
N GLU A 472 -30.71 13.75 -8.68
CA GLU A 472 -31.37 14.35 -7.51
C GLU A 472 -30.79 15.75 -7.19
N GLY A 473 -29.47 15.88 -7.18
CA GLY A 473 -28.77 17.14 -6.90
C GLY A 473 -28.96 18.20 -7.98
N LEU A 474 -29.17 17.78 -9.22
CA LEU A 474 -29.50 18.64 -10.36
C LEU A 474 -31.01 18.96 -10.47
N GLY A 475 -31.87 18.31 -9.68
CA GLY A 475 -33.32 18.44 -9.78
C GLY A 475 -33.94 17.71 -10.98
N LEU A 476 -33.26 16.69 -11.50
CA LEU A 476 -33.68 15.88 -12.64
C LEU A 476 -34.41 14.60 -12.19
N SER A 477 -35.18 14.02 -13.11
CA SER A 477 -35.85 12.73 -12.92
C SER A 477 -35.67 11.81 -14.13
N CYS A 478 -34.51 11.87 -14.80
CA CYS A 478 -34.15 10.88 -15.80
C CYS A 478 -33.80 9.53 -15.13
N GLY A 479 -33.32 8.57 -15.92
CA GLY A 479 -32.63 7.39 -15.41
C GLY A 479 -31.20 7.39 -15.95
N LEU A 480 -30.37 8.31 -15.45
CA LEU A 480 -28.99 8.50 -15.91
C LEU A 480 -28.19 7.20 -15.74
N LEU A 481 -27.31 6.93 -16.70
CA LEU A 481 -26.49 5.71 -16.82
C LEU A 481 -27.27 4.39 -17.02
N LYS A 482 -28.61 4.39 -16.99
CA LYS A 482 -29.40 3.17 -17.13
C LYS A 482 -29.21 2.53 -18.50
N GLY A 483 -28.60 1.35 -18.52
CA GLY A 483 -28.30 0.60 -19.74
C GLY A 483 -27.14 1.16 -20.56
N TRP A 484 -26.32 2.05 -19.99
CA TRP A 484 -25.11 2.55 -20.65
C TRP A 484 -24.01 1.50 -20.59
N THR A 485 -23.22 1.38 -21.67
CA THR A 485 -22.14 0.40 -21.77
C THR A 485 -21.08 0.62 -20.68
N CYS A 486 -20.76 -0.44 -19.94
CA CYS A 486 -19.88 -0.41 -18.79
C CYS A 486 -18.60 -1.21 -19.07
N GLN A 487 -17.63 -0.57 -19.72
CA GLN A 487 -16.34 -1.18 -20.08
C GLN A 487 -15.46 -1.37 -18.85
N LEU A 488 -14.90 -2.57 -18.66
CA LEU A 488 -13.92 -2.85 -17.60
C LEU A 488 -12.51 -2.94 -18.21
N ARG A 489 -11.53 -2.31 -17.56
CA ARG A 489 -10.11 -2.42 -17.89
C ARG A 489 -9.31 -2.81 -16.66
N LEU A 490 -8.45 -3.81 -16.82
CA LEU A 490 -7.42 -4.14 -15.86
C LEU A 490 -6.13 -3.46 -16.33
N ASN A 491 -5.37 -2.84 -15.42
CA ASN A 491 -4.07 -2.25 -15.72
C ASN A 491 -3.01 -2.83 -14.78
N LYS A 492 -1.80 -3.06 -15.31
CA LYS A 492 -0.56 -3.37 -14.60
C LYS A 492 0.50 -2.37 -15.03
N TYR A 493 1.30 -1.93 -14.07
CA TYR A 493 2.41 -1.02 -14.31
C TYR A 493 3.68 -1.70 -13.80
N HIS A 494 4.63 -1.99 -14.71
CA HIS A 494 5.93 -2.60 -14.44
C HIS A 494 6.91 -1.60 -13.81
N PHE A 495 6.49 -1.02 -12.69
CA PHE A 495 7.27 -0.08 -11.92
C PHE A 495 8.35 -0.80 -11.11
N THR A 496 9.56 -0.27 -11.23
CA THR A 496 10.83 -0.73 -10.65
C THR A 496 11.69 0.50 -10.35
N GLU A 497 12.75 0.36 -9.55
CA GLU A 497 13.66 1.47 -9.23
C GLU A 497 14.21 2.18 -10.49
N ASP A 498 14.53 1.42 -11.55
CA ASP A 498 15.05 1.96 -12.82
C ASP A 498 14.01 2.78 -13.61
N THR A 499 12.73 2.66 -13.27
CA THR A 499 11.62 3.37 -13.91
C THR A 499 11.08 4.54 -13.09
N VAL A 500 11.66 4.85 -11.92
CA VAL A 500 11.20 5.99 -11.11
C VAL A 500 11.32 7.30 -11.90
N GLY A 501 10.23 8.07 -11.95
CA GLY A 501 10.05 9.24 -12.79
C GLY A 501 9.57 8.95 -14.22
N PHE A 502 9.40 7.69 -14.62
CA PHE A 502 8.85 7.33 -15.94
C PHE A 502 7.32 7.52 -15.95
N MET A 503 6.79 7.73 -17.16
CA MET A 503 5.36 7.81 -17.41
C MET A 503 4.74 6.41 -17.45
N GLY A 504 3.74 6.18 -16.61
CA GLY A 504 2.86 5.01 -16.68
C GLY A 504 1.71 5.20 -17.66
N ILE A 505 1.03 6.36 -17.64
CA ILE A 505 0.09 6.78 -18.71
C ILE A 505 0.26 8.30 -18.90
N PRO A 506 0.36 8.81 -20.14
CA PRO A 506 0.43 10.25 -20.43
C PRO A 506 -0.81 11.03 -19.96
N PRO A 507 -0.70 12.37 -19.85
CA PRO A 507 -1.84 13.25 -19.65
C PRO A 507 -3.01 12.95 -20.60
N HIS A 508 -4.18 12.65 -20.05
CA HIS A 508 -5.41 12.39 -20.78
C HIS A 508 -6.66 12.76 -19.96
N THR A 509 -7.82 12.80 -20.60
CA THR A 509 -9.14 12.78 -19.93
C THR A 509 -9.82 11.45 -20.22
N ASP A 510 -10.77 11.03 -19.40
CA ASP A 510 -11.55 9.83 -19.69
C ASP A 510 -12.57 10.07 -20.81
N PRO A 511 -12.77 9.12 -21.73
CA PRO A 511 -13.67 9.30 -22.87
C PRO A 511 -15.15 9.16 -22.52
N GLY A 512 -15.49 8.55 -21.38
CA GLY A 512 -16.86 8.23 -20.97
C GLY A 512 -17.52 9.32 -20.13
N PHE A 513 -18.55 8.95 -19.38
CA PHE A 513 -19.23 9.84 -18.43
C PHE A 513 -18.66 9.71 -17.02
N LEU A 514 -18.60 8.49 -16.49
CA LEU A 514 -18.12 8.23 -15.12
C LEU A 514 -17.16 7.04 -15.11
N THR A 515 -16.01 7.25 -14.48
CA THR A 515 -14.99 6.23 -14.24
C THR A 515 -15.03 5.82 -12.78
N LEU A 516 -15.12 4.52 -12.49
CA LEU A 516 -14.97 3.93 -11.16
C LEU A 516 -13.61 3.22 -11.11
N LEU A 517 -12.67 3.78 -10.35
CA LEU A 517 -11.31 3.29 -10.21
C LEU A 517 -11.12 2.61 -8.86
N LYS A 518 -10.77 1.32 -8.88
CA LYS A 518 -10.06 0.67 -7.77
C LYS A 518 -8.56 0.67 -8.07
N GLU A 519 -7.85 1.56 -7.39
CA GLU A 519 -6.38 1.62 -7.41
C GLU A 519 -5.73 0.59 -6.46
N ASP A 520 -4.41 0.50 -6.55
CA ASP A 520 -3.57 -0.22 -5.58
C ASP A 520 -3.64 0.50 -4.22
N ASP A 521 -3.69 -0.25 -3.11
CA ASP A 521 -3.82 0.36 -1.78
C ASP A 521 -2.49 0.90 -1.24
N ALA A 522 -1.36 0.43 -1.80
CA ALA A 522 -0.01 0.77 -1.36
C ALA A 522 0.72 1.67 -2.38
N VAL A 523 0.63 1.35 -3.69
CA VAL A 523 1.44 2.03 -4.72
C VAL A 523 0.70 3.21 -5.36
N GLY A 524 1.27 4.41 -5.18
CA GLY A 524 0.76 5.71 -5.67
C GLY A 524 0.87 5.92 -7.19
N GLY A 525 1.27 7.11 -7.64
CA GLY A 525 1.49 7.41 -9.06
C GLY A 525 0.35 8.06 -9.83
N LEU A 526 -0.89 8.10 -9.32
CA LEU A 526 -1.97 8.84 -9.96
C LEU A 526 -1.81 10.34 -9.68
N GLN A 527 -1.84 11.16 -10.74
CA GLN A 527 -1.74 12.61 -10.63
C GLN A 527 -2.83 13.34 -11.42
N PHE A 528 -3.45 14.33 -10.81
CA PHE A 528 -4.45 15.21 -11.42
C PHE A 528 -3.85 16.55 -11.84
N LEU A 529 -4.39 17.18 -12.88
CA LEU A 529 -4.04 18.54 -13.27
C LEU A 529 -4.93 19.54 -12.51
N ASP A 530 -4.32 20.28 -11.59
CA ASP A 530 -5.01 21.24 -10.74
C ASP A 530 -5.40 22.53 -11.49
N ALA A 531 -6.03 23.47 -10.78
CA ALA A 531 -6.40 24.78 -11.35
C ALA A 531 -5.21 25.72 -11.61
N SER A 532 -4.00 25.41 -11.11
CA SER A 532 -2.77 26.14 -11.43
C SER A 532 -2.09 25.65 -12.72
N GLY A 533 -2.55 24.53 -13.28
CA GLY A 533 -1.88 23.84 -14.38
C GLY A 533 -0.73 22.95 -13.94
N SER A 534 -0.67 22.58 -12.65
CA SER A 534 0.34 21.69 -12.08
C SER A 534 -0.23 20.29 -11.88
N PHE A 535 0.58 19.26 -12.13
CA PHE A 535 0.23 17.90 -11.73
C PHE A 535 0.45 17.72 -10.23
N VAL A 536 -0.57 17.22 -9.53
CA VAL A 536 -0.59 17.00 -8.08
C VAL A 536 -0.94 15.56 -7.76
N ASP A 537 -0.27 15.00 -6.75
CA ASP A 537 -0.42 13.60 -6.34
C ASP A 537 -1.79 13.31 -5.73
N VAL A 538 -2.32 12.14 -6.07
CA VAL A 538 -3.56 11.60 -5.52
C VAL A 538 -3.18 10.40 -4.66
N ASP A 539 -3.09 10.62 -3.35
CA ASP A 539 -2.78 9.55 -2.41
C ASP A 539 -3.85 8.43 -2.48
N PRO A 540 -3.44 7.14 -2.56
CA PRO A 540 -4.37 6.02 -2.42
C PRO A 540 -5.15 6.11 -1.11
N LEU A 541 -6.43 5.73 -1.11
CA LEU A 541 -7.23 5.59 0.09
C LEU A 541 -7.78 4.15 0.17
N PRO A 542 -7.20 3.27 1.02
CA PRO A 542 -7.68 1.92 1.26
C PRO A 542 -9.16 1.92 1.66
N GLY A 543 -9.90 0.87 1.25
CA GLY A 543 -11.36 0.80 1.47
C GLY A 543 -12.19 1.83 0.69
N SER A 544 -11.59 2.57 -0.24
CA SER A 544 -12.31 3.49 -1.15
C SER A 544 -12.22 3.09 -2.62
N LEU A 545 -13.15 3.65 -3.39
CA LEU A 545 -13.08 3.78 -4.85
C LEU A 545 -12.94 5.26 -5.20
N LEU A 546 -12.14 5.57 -6.22
CA LEU A 546 -12.02 6.91 -6.79
C LEU A 546 -12.95 7.02 -7.99
N LEU A 547 -13.81 8.03 -8.00
CA LEU A 547 -14.74 8.32 -9.08
C LEU A 547 -14.29 9.59 -9.81
N GLN A 548 -14.35 9.56 -11.13
CA GLN A 548 -13.90 10.65 -12.00
C GLN A 548 -14.87 10.85 -13.16
N LEU A 549 -15.13 12.10 -13.52
CA LEU A 549 -15.94 12.47 -14.66
C LEU A 549 -15.11 12.59 -15.94
N GLY A 550 -15.66 12.09 -17.03
CA GLY A 550 -15.05 12.13 -18.36
C GLY A 550 -15.72 13.13 -19.31
N ASP A 551 -15.26 13.11 -20.56
CA ASP A 551 -15.70 13.99 -21.65
C ASP A 551 -17.24 13.98 -21.86
N ILE A 552 -17.92 12.84 -21.69
CA ILE A 552 -19.37 12.76 -21.86
C ILE A 552 -20.11 13.45 -20.71
N ALA A 553 -19.54 13.49 -19.51
CA ALA A 553 -20.13 14.22 -18.39
C ALA A 553 -20.03 15.74 -18.58
N GLU A 554 -18.92 16.25 -19.13
CA GLU A 554 -18.80 17.66 -19.55
C GLU A 554 -19.91 18.01 -20.57
N VAL A 555 -20.04 17.22 -21.64
CA VAL A 555 -21.02 17.46 -22.71
C VAL A 555 -22.47 17.35 -22.22
N TRP A 556 -22.81 16.27 -21.51
CA TRP A 556 -24.16 16.03 -20.99
C TRP A 556 -24.58 17.06 -19.95
N SER A 557 -23.66 17.56 -19.14
CA SER A 557 -23.94 18.62 -18.17
C SER A 557 -23.99 20.03 -18.77
N ASN A 558 -23.89 20.15 -20.11
CA ASN A 558 -23.78 21.40 -20.86
C ASN A 558 -22.59 22.27 -20.39
N GLY A 559 -21.46 21.63 -20.06
CA GLY A 559 -20.21 22.28 -19.64
C GLY A 559 -20.14 22.62 -18.15
N ARG A 560 -21.11 22.19 -17.33
CA ARG A 560 -21.09 22.41 -15.87
C ARG A 560 -20.09 21.52 -15.15
N PHE A 561 -20.01 20.25 -15.54
CA PHE A 561 -19.10 19.28 -14.93
C PHE A 561 -17.72 19.33 -15.55
N ARG A 562 -16.71 19.20 -14.70
CA ARG A 562 -15.31 19.21 -15.10
C ARG A 562 -14.85 17.79 -15.43
N ASN A 563 -14.39 17.56 -16.66
CA ASN A 563 -13.49 16.44 -16.93
C ASN A 563 -12.09 16.78 -16.37
N LEU A 564 -11.43 15.81 -15.74
CA LEU A 564 -10.15 16.06 -15.07
C LEU A 564 -8.98 15.49 -15.89
N PRO A 565 -8.10 16.33 -16.46
CA PRO A 565 -6.88 15.85 -17.08
C PRO A 565 -5.99 15.20 -16.01
N HIS A 566 -5.57 13.98 -16.26
CA HIS A 566 -4.83 13.17 -15.30
C HIS A 566 -3.79 12.30 -15.99
N ARG A 567 -2.81 11.81 -15.22
CA ARG A 567 -1.72 10.96 -15.70
C ARG A 567 -1.35 9.93 -14.64
N VAL A 568 -0.58 8.92 -15.03
CA VAL A 568 0.06 8.01 -14.08
C VAL A 568 1.58 8.08 -14.25
N VAL A 569 2.31 8.18 -13.16
CA VAL A 569 3.79 8.20 -13.09
C VAL A 569 4.30 7.12 -12.14
N CYS A 570 5.56 6.73 -12.28
CA CYS A 570 6.25 5.86 -11.34
C CYS A 570 6.93 6.69 -10.25
N ASP A 571 6.33 6.77 -9.06
CA ASP A 571 6.91 7.50 -7.92
C ASP A 571 7.85 6.61 -7.07
N GLU A 572 7.66 5.29 -7.12
CA GLU A 572 8.43 4.29 -6.37
C GLU A 572 8.57 2.97 -7.16
N GLY A 573 9.60 2.19 -6.84
CA GLY A 573 9.99 0.98 -7.56
C GLY A 573 9.14 -0.27 -7.28
N ALA A 574 7.81 -0.15 -7.24
CA ALA A 574 6.89 -1.24 -6.90
C ALA A 574 5.80 -1.44 -7.96
N THR A 575 5.62 -2.68 -8.45
CA THR A 575 4.59 -3.03 -9.44
C THR A 575 3.18 -2.67 -8.97
N ARG A 576 2.53 -1.77 -9.71
CA ARG A 576 1.18 -1.26 -9.40
C ARG A 576 0.12 -1.99 -10.23
N PHE A 577 -1.07 -2.17 -9.65
CA PHE A 577 -2.26 -2.64 -10.36
C PHE A 577 -3.42 -1.65 -10.21
N SER A 578 -4.35 -1.63 -11.16
CA SER A 578 -5.65 -0.96 -10.97
C SER A 578 -6.74 -1.62 -11.79
N VAL A 579 -7.95 -1.64 -11.26
CA VAL A 579 -9.16 -2.14 -11.93
C VAL A 579 -10.09 -0.94 -12.16
N VAL A 580 -10.48 -0.71 -13.40
CA VAL A 580 -11.21 0.50 -13.81
C VAL A 580 -12.47 0.12 -14.56
N MET A 581 -13.64 0.63 -14.16
CA MET A 581 -14.86 0.55 -14.96
C MET A 581 -15.20 1.94 -15.52
N PHE A 582 -15.35 2.04 -16.83
CA PHE A 582 -15.79 3.23 -17.53
C PHE A 582 -17.26 3.05 -17.93
N VAL A 583 -18.14 3.86 -17.34
CA VAL A 583 -19.50 4.05 -17.84
C VAL A 583 -19.41 5.00 -19.02
N LEU A 584 -19.55 4.48 -20.24
CA LEU A 584 -19.17 5.21 -21.45
C LEU A 584 -20.19 6.28 -21.83
N ALA A 585 -21.32 5.85 -22.38
CA ALA A 585 -22.30 6.68 -23.06
C ALA A 585 -23.64 5.94 -23.18
N PRO A 586 -24.73 6.62 -23.59
CA PRO A 586 -25.98 5.97 -23.96
C PRO A 586 -25.80 4.83 -24.98
N PRO A 587 -26.76 3.89 -25.05
CA PRO A 587 -26.79 2.84 -26.07
C PRO A 587 -26.61 3.37 -27.50
N LYS A 588 -26.01 2.56 -28.36
CA LYS A 588 -25.78 2.88 -29.78
C LYS A 588 -27.06 3.35 -30.47
N GLY A 589 -26.98 4.43 -31.24
CA GLY A 589 -28.12 5.07 -31.89
C GLY A 589 -28.88 6.08 -31.01
N MET A 590 -28.46 6.32 -29.77
CA MET A 590 -28.87 7.47 -28.98
C MET A 590 -27.81 8.58 -29.03
N ALA A 591 -28.27 9.81 -29.21
CA ALA A 591 -27.39 10.97 -29.20
C ALA A 591 -27.00 11.37 -27.78
N ILE A 592 -25.77 11.85 -27.65
CA ILE A 592 -25.24 12.52 -26.46
C ILE A 592 -25.61 14.00 -26.58
N GLU A 593 -26.51 14.46 -25.72
CA GLU A 593 -26.89 15.87 -25.60
C GLU A 593 -27.29 16.18 -24.15
N ALA A 594 -27.25 17.46 -23.77
CA ALA A 594 -27.66 17.87 -22.43
C ALA A 594 -29.18 17.76 -22.24
N PRO A 595 -29.67 17.41 -21.03
CA PRO A 595 -31.09 17.55 -20.68
C PRO A 595 -31.57 19.01 -20.88
N PRO A 596 -32.81 19.26 -21.36
CA PRO A 596 -33.35 20.61 -21.51
C PRO A 596 -33.26 21.46 -20.23
N GLU A 597 -33.35 20.84 -19.06
CA GLU A 597 -33.25 21.46 -17.75
C GLU A 597 -31.85 22.00 -17.42
N LEU A 598 -30.80 21.46 -18.07
CA LEU A 598 -29.41 21.93 -17.96
C LEU A 598 -29.04 22.93 -19.07
N VAL A 599 -29.91 23.12 -20.06
CA VAL A 599 -29.80 24.20 -21.04
C VAL A 599 -30.41 25.44 -20.40
N GLY A 600 -29.56 26.35 -19.94
CA GLY A 600 -29.97 27.57 -19.21
C GLY A 600 -30.94 28.47 -19.99
N PRO A 601 -31.48 29.53 -19.36
CA PRO A 601 -32.63 30.30 -19.89
C PRO A 601 -32.42 30.97 -21.26
N GLU A 602 -31.19 31.05 -21.77
CA GLU A 602 -30.89 31.47 -23.14
C GLU A 602 -31.18 30.40 -24.21
N GLY A 603 -31.52 29.16 -23.81
CA GLY A 603 -31.84 28.05 -24.72
C GLY A 603 -30.64 27.47 -25.48
N ARG A 604 -29.41 27.90 -25.17
CA ARG A 604 -28.21 27.56 -25.94
C ARG A 604 -27.50 26.32 -25.38
N ARG A 605 -27.42 25.27 -26.21
CA ARG A 605 -26.52 24.13 -26.00
C ARG A 605 -25.10 24.55 -26.36
N LEU A 606 -24.12 24.29 -25.49
CA LEU A 606 -22.70 24.54 -25.81
C LEU A 606 -22.15 23.53 -26.83
N TYR A 607 -22.71 22.31 -26.85
CA TYR A 607 -22.31 21.23 -27.74
C TYR A 607 -23.49 20.78 -28.61
N ARG A 608 -23.24 20.42 -29.87
CA ARG A 608 -24.24 19.76 -30.72
C ARG A 608 -24.51 18.34 -30.21
N PRO A 609 -25.68 17.74 -30.50
CA PRO A 609 -25.87 16.30 -30.37
C PRO A 609 -24.91 15.50 -31.27
N PHE A 610 -24.40 14.38 -30.77
CA PHE A 610 -23.54 13.43 -31.51
C PHE A 610 -23.63 12.01 -30.95
N GLU A 611 -23.28 11.00 -31.75
CA GLU A 611 -23.15 9.60 -31.25
C GLU A 611 -21.76 9.36 -30.64
N TYR A 612 -21.67 8.50 -29.61
CA TYR A 612 -20.41 8.19 -28.92
C TYR A 612 -19.26 7.77 -29.85
N GLU A 613 -19.57 7.04 -30.92
CA GLU A 613 -18.58 6.61 -31.89
C GLU A 613 -17.94 7.78 -32.67
N GLU A 614 -18.60 8.94 -32.79
CA GLU A 614 -17.99 10.13 -33.39
C GLU A 614 -16.79 10.63 -32.56
N ILE A 615 -17.00 10.87 -31.26
CA ILE A 615 -15.93 11.36 -30.36
C ILE A 615 -14.85 10.30 -30.15
N ARG A 616 -15.24 9.02 -30.07
CA ARG A 616 -14.33 7.88 -29.96
C ARG A 616 -13.34 7.84 -31.14
N ASN A 617 -13.84 7.89 -32.37
CA ASN A 617 -13.00 7.84 -33.57
C ASN A 617 -12.04 9.03 -33.65
N ILE A 618 -12.51 10.23 -33.26
CA ILE A 618 -11.66 11.43 -33.16
C ILE A 618 -10.54 11.23 -32.12
N ARG A 619 -10.85 10.70 -30.94
CA ARG A 619 -9.88 10.43 -29.86
C ARG A 619 -8.86 9.34 -30.20
N GLN A 620 -9.22 8.40 -31.08
CA GLN A 620 -8.29 7.38 -31.59
C GLN A 620 -7.28 7.96 -32.59
N SER A 621 -7.62 9.04 -33.30
CA SER A 621 -6.61 9.83 -34.02
C SER A 621 -5.69 10.53 -33.01
N GLU A 622 -4.38 10.42 -33.17
CA GLU A 622 -3.36 10.66 -32.13
C GLU A 622 -3.31 12.09 -31.55
N LYS A 623 -4.10 13.02 -32.08
CA LYS A 623 -4.04 14.46 -31.80
C LYS A 623 -4.83 14.91 -30.56
N TYR A 624 -5.73 14.08 -29.99
CA TYR A 624 -6.78 14.57 -29.08
C TYR A 624 -6.99 13.78 -27.77
N ARG A 625 -5.96 13.12 -27.22
CA ARG A 625 -6.10 12.24 -26.02
C ARG A 625 -6.48 12.96 -24.71
N ALA A 626 -6.18 14.26 -24.56
CA ALA A 626 -6.42 15.04 -23.34
C ALA A 626 -7.53 16.10 -23.54
N GLY A 627 -8.79 15.69 -23.54
CA GLY A 627 -9.98 16.57 -23.67
C GLY A 627 -10.15 17.28 -25.02
N GLY A 628 -9.11 17.35 -25.85
CA GLY A 628 -9.09 18.13 -27.10
C GLY A 628 -10.11 17.71 -28.17
N ALA A 629 -10.81 16.58 -27.99
CA ALA A 629 -11.90 16.17 -28.86
C ALA A 629 -13.22 16.90 -28.56
N VAL A 630 -13.52 17.20 -27.29
CA VAL A 630 -14.79 17.83 -26.88
C VAL A 630 -15.03 19.19 -27.55
N PRO A 631 -14.05 20.11 -27.66
CA PRO A 631 -14.22 21.40 -28.35
C PRO A 631 -14.56 21.31 -29.85
N LEU A 632 -14.43 20.14 -30.49
CA LEU A 632 -14.82 19.92 -31.89
C LEU A 632 -16.34 19.76 -32.04
N PHE A 633 -17.05 19.46 -30.95
CA PHE A 633 -18.51 19.34 -30.91
C PHE A 633 -19.20 20.62 -30.44
N ALA A 634 -18.45 21.70 -30.20
CA ALA A 634 -19.01 23.00 -29.84
C ALA A 634 -20.00 23.50 -30.91
N ALA A 635 -21.21 23.90 -30.50
CA ALA A 635 -22.32 24.23 -31.38
C ALA A 635 -22.02 25.41 -32.34
N ASP A 636 -21.12 26.30 -31.94
CA ASP A 636 -20.79 27.54 -32.67
C ASP A 636 -19.78 27.37 -33.82
N ARG A 637 -19.16 26.19 -33.99
CA ARG A 637 -18.15 26.00 -35.06
C ARG A 637 -18.71 25.97 -36.48
N ALA A 638 -20.04 26.04 -36.64
CA ALA A 638 -20.69 26.11 -37.94
C ALA A 638 -20.78 27.57 -38.47
N THR A 639 -19.64 28.24 -38.74
CA THR A 639 -19.62 29.44 -39.62
C THR A 639 -18.24 29.83 -40.18
N ASP A 640 -17.13 29.52 -39.52
CA ASP A 640 -15.79 29.96 -39.96
C ASP A 640 -15.08 28.93 -40.86
N GLY A 641 -15.46 28.85 -42.14
CA GLY A 641 -14.73 27.99 -43.10
C GLY A 641 -15.38 27.66 -44.44
N ALA A 642 -16.24 28.51 -45.01
CA ALA A 642 -16.80 28.28 -46.36
C ALA A 642 -17.24 29.57 -47.10
N THR A 643 -16.29 30.45 -47.41
CA THR A 643 -16.39 31.47 -48.50
C THR A 643 -15.02 31.68 -49.13
#